data_AF-A0A973AZ64-F1
#
_entry.id   AF-A0A973AZ64-F1
#
_cell.length_a   1.000
_cell.length_b   1.000
_cell.length_c   1.000
_cell.angle_alpha   90.00
_cell.angle_beta   90.00
_cell.angle_gamma   90.00
#
_symmetry.space_group_name_H-M   'P 1'
#
loop_
_entity.id
_entity.type
_entity.pdbx_description
1 polymer ?
#
loop_
_entity_poly.entity_id
_entity_poly.type
_entity_poly.pdbx_seq_one_letter_code
_entity_poly.pdbx_strand_id
1 'polypeptide(L)'
;MRAIRRFTVRTCLPAPLTPLEELATNLRWSWHPQTRDLFAAIDAGLWAASGEDPVRILGEVSAERLVELAGDEGFVGWVNRCRDDLHAYLSSDRWYQTLGPEAPAGIAYFSPEFGITGALPQYSGGLGILAGDHLKTASDLGVQIIGIGLFYRSGYFRQSLSREGWQLEHYPVCDPDGSPVSLLREADGAPAKVSLGIPEGRRITARIWVAQVGRVPLLLLDSDVEENAQAEREVTDRLYGGGGEHRLQQEMLLGIGGVRAIRAFCRVTGAAAPEVFHMNEGHAGFLGIERVRELVQGEVPLDFDQALEVCRAGTVFTTHTPVPAGIDRFPRELIEQYFGGENAEVGVPVQRILELGAESFAGGDPNVFNMALQGLRLAQRANGVSLLHGEVSRGMFAGLWPGFDSVDVPITSITNGVHAPTWVAREIRDLAKSAVGVEPINGAQGWEAIANTPDEQLWSVKRQLREQLITMTRQRLRESWLARGASEPELGWINSVLDPDILTIGFARRVPSYKRLTLMLRDKDRLRALLLDADRPIQLVVAGKSHPADDGGKRLIQELVEFADGADVRHRIVFLPNYDMTMATLLYPGCDVWLNNPIRPLEASGTSGMKAALNGALNLSILDGWWDEWFDGENGWAIPTADGVEDADRRDDIEAEALYELIENSVAATFYDLDDVRLPRRWIAMVRHTLRTLGPKVLSTRMVREYVLRLYLPAGSSSRHVQSAGFALAKEMCAWKQRERSQWPLLRVDHVEADGVGDSVSLGTSITVRAFVSLSELSPDDVLVQAVYGRVDADDHLVSPQHAAMEPGESFEPGGWQYRVTLPLEQNGPFGYTVRILPRHAGLACPQELGLQVLPSVSLAHQ
;
A
#
# COMPACT_ATOMS: atom_id res chain seq x y z
N MET A 1 7.89 42.10 10.60
CA MET A 1 6.94 42.51 9.55
C MET A 1 6.33 41.27 8.92
N ARG A 2 5.02 41.21 8.64
CA ARG A 2 4.37 40.10 7.93
C ARG A 2 4.06 40.54 6.49
N ALA A 3 4.26 39.66 5.51
CA ALA A 3 3.95 39.95 4.12
C ALA A 3 2.43 40.15 3.93
N ILE A 4 2.02 41.18 3.18
CA ILE A 4 0.61 41.46 2.86
C ILE A 4 0.10 40.48 1.79
N ARG A 5 0.99 40.00 0.91
CA ARG A 5 0.70 39.02 -0.14
C ARG A 5 1.98 38.24 -0.45
N ARG A 6 1.87 36.93 -0.61
CA ARG A 6 2.94 36.05 -1.14
C ARG A 6 2.66 35.83 -2.63
N PHE A 7 3.69 35.96 -3.46
CA PHE A 7 3.64 35.63 -4.88
C PHE A 7 5.02 35.13 -5.30
N THR A 8 5.06 34.17 -6.22
CA THR A 8 6.31 33.58 -6.72
C THR A 8 6.75 34.30 -7.99
N VAL A 9 7.94 34.89 -7.98
CA VAL A 9 8.56 35.46 -9.18
C VAL A 9 9.28 34.32 -9.88
N ARG A 10 8.80 33.90 -11.06
CA ARG A 10 9.49 32.88 -11.86
C ARG A 10 10.69 33.52 -12.56
N THR A 11 11.86 32.95 -12.33
CA THR A 11 13.11 33.30 -13.03
C THR A 11 12.95 32.97 -14.51
N CYS A 12 13.08 33.96 -15.39
CA CYS A 12 13.15 33.67 -16.83
C CYS A 12 14.49 32.98 -17.12
N LEU A 13 14.45 31.66 -17.32
CA LEU A 13 15.64 30.89 -17.67
C LEU A 13 16.20 31.39 -19.03
N PRO A 14 17.53 31.55 -19.16
CA PRO A 14 18.15 31.79 -20.45
C PRO A 14 17.75 30.72 -21.47
N ALA A 15 17.59 31.10 -22.74
CA ALA A 15 17.09 30.20 -23.79
C ALA A 15 17.79 28.82 -23.85
N PRO A 16 19.13 28.70 -23.66
CA PRO A 16 19.80 27.38 -23.63
C PRO A 16 19.43 26.49 -22.44
N LEU A 17 18.91 27.08 -21.35
CA LEU A 17 18.60 26.40 -20.08
C LEU A 17 17.10 26.17 -19.86
N THR A 18 16.23 26.58 -20.78
CA THR A 18 14.77 26.36 -20.68
C THR A 18 14.37 24.89 -20.43
N PRO A 19 15.09 23.85 -20.92
CA PRO A 19 14.73 22.47 -20.59
C PRO A 19 14.79 22.12 -19.10
N LEU A 20 15.47 22.91 -18.26
CA LEU A 20 15.47 22.71 -16.81
C LEU A 20 14.07 22.83 -16.20
N GLU A 21 13.16 23.63 -16.79
CA GLU A 21 11.78 23.74 -16.30
C GLU A 21 11.01 22.43 -16.47
N GLU A 22 11.16 21.77 -17.62
CA GLU A 22 10.58 20.45 -17.88
C GLU A 22 11.17 19.39 -16.95
N LEU A 23 12.50 19.37 -16.80
CA LEU A 23 13.19 18.44 -15.91
C LEU A 23 12.84 18.62 -14.43
N ALA A 24 12.57 19.87 -13.99
CA ALA A 24 12.18 20.16 -12.62
C ALA A 24 10.72 19.77 -12.32
N THR A 25 9.83 19.93 -13.30
CA THR A 25 8.39 19.68 -13.14
C THR A 25 8.00 18.21 -13.34
N ASN A 26 8.79 17.42 -14.07
CA ASN A 26 8.58 15.97 -14.14
C ASN A 26 9.29 15.24 -12.98
N LEU A 27 8.52 14.66 -12.07
CA LEU A 27 9.00 14.06 -10.81
C LEU A 27 9.94 12.85 -10.99
N ARG A 28 10.17 12.37 -12.22
CA ARG A 28 11.19 11.34 -12.52
C ARG A 28 12.56 11.72 -12.00
N TRP A 29 12.89 13.02 -11.92
CA TRP A 29 14.13 13.47 -11.30
C TRP A 29 14.34 12.87 -9.90
N SER A 30 13.26 12.60 -9.14
CA SER A 30 13.41 12.12 -7.76
C SER A 30 13.98 10.70 -7.65
N TRP A 31 13.90 9.87 -8.69
CA TRP A 31 14.54 8.55 -8.77
C TRP A 31 15.50 8.40 -9.97
N HIS A 32 15.90 9.50 -10.60
CA HIS A 32 16.86 9.52 -11.70
C HIS A 32 18.15 10.26 -11.30
N PRO A 33 19.23 9.55 -10.91
CA PRO A 33 20.44 10.15 -10.37
C PRO A 33 21.05 11.23 -11.26
N GLN A 34 21.09 11.02 -12.57
CA GLN A 34 21.74 11.93 -13.52
C GLN A 34 21.03 13.29 -13.56
N THR A 35 19.71 13.32 -13.38
CA THR A 35 18.96 14.58 -13.28
C THR A 35 19.17 15.26 -11.93
N ARG A 36 19.30 14.49 -10.83
CA ARG A 36 19.65 15.04 -9.52
C ARG A 36 21.04 15.65 -9.50
N ASP A 37 22.02 14.93 -10.07
CA ASP A 37 23.40 15.38 -10.22
C ASP A 37 23.47 16.69 -11.04
N LEU A 38 22.63 16.82 -12.08
CA LEU A 38 22.51 18.04 -12.88
C LEU A 38 22.04 19.24 -12.03
N PHE A 39 20.98 19.08 -11.22
CA PHE A 39 20.50 20.16 -10.35
C PHE A 39 21.50 20.50 -9.23
N ALA A 40 22.15 19.49 -8.64
CA ALA A 40 23.19 19.71 -7.64
C ALA A 40 24.41 20.46 -8.22
N ALA A 41 24.72 20.29 -9.51
CA ALA A 41 25.81 20.99 -10.18
C ALA A 41 25.53 22.48 -10.44
N ILE A 42 24.27 22.94 -10.37
CA ILE A 42 23.92 24.37 -10.46
C ILE A 42 24.57 25.12 -9.29
N ASP A 43 24.28 24.67 -8.08
CA ASP A 43 24.88 25.11 -6.82
C ASP A 43 24.64 24.04 -5.74
N ALA A 44 25.70 23.39 -5.27
CA ALA A 44 25.60 22.28 -4.33
C ALA A 44 25.13 22.72 -2.93
N GLY A 45 25.49 23.93 -2.50
CA GLY A 45 25.08 24.47 -1.21
C GLY A 45 23.61 24.84 -1.20
N LEU A 46 23.15 25.50 -2.27
CA LEU A 46 21.75 25.85 -2.45
C LEU A 46 20.87 24.62 -2.66
N TRP A 47 21.36 23.60 -3.37
CA TRP A 47 20.68 22.31 -3.52
C TRP A 47 20.39 21.64 -2.18
N ALA A 48 21.37 21.61 -1.28
CA ALA A 48 21.17 21.08 0.07
C ALA A 48 20.19 21.95 0.89
N ALA A 49 20.33 23.28 0.82
CA ALA A 49 19.47 24.22 1.56
C ALA A 49 18.01 24.27 1.05
N SER A 50 17.79 23.99 -0.23
CA SER A 50 16.46 23.91 -0.83
C SER A 50 15.71 22.62 -0.45
N GLY A 51 16.40 21.66 0.16
CA GLY A 51 15.84 20.33 0.47
C GLY A 51 15.83 19.41 -0.75
N GLU A 52 16.79 19.59 -1.66
CA GLU A 52 16.92 18.81 -2.90
C GLU A 52 15.70 18.94 -3.82
N ASP A 53 15.15 20.16 -3.89
CA ASP A 53 13.98 20.51 -4.70
C ASP A 53 14.41 21.32 -5.94
N PRO A 54 14.26 20.75 -7.15
CA PRO A 54 14.55 21.43 -8.42
C PRO A 54 13.75 22.72 -8.65
N VAL A 55 12.49 22.77 -8.24
CA VAL A 55 11.65 23.97 -8.43
C VAL A 55 12.18 25.10 -7.54
N ARG A 56 12.51 24.75 -6.30
CA ARG A 56 13.01 25.72 -5.33
C ARG A 56 14.41 26.24 -5.66
N ILE A 57 15.35 25.39 -6.06
CA ILE A 57 16.70 25.85 -6.45
C ILE A 57 16.63 26.81 -7.65
N LEU A 58 15.78 26.55 -8.64
CA LEU A 58 15.61 27.43 -9.80
C LEU A 58 14.98 28.79 -9.42
N GLY A 59 14.18 28.83 -8.36
CA GLY A 59 13.62 30.06 -7.81
C GLY A 59 14.58 30.85 -6.90
N GLU A 60 15.61 30.21 -6.35
CA GLU A 60 16.57 30.82 -5.41
C GLU A 60 17.94 31.14 -6.05
N VAL A 61 18.29 30.49 -7.16
CA VAL A 61 19.58 30.71 -7.86
C VAL A 61 19.66 32.11 -8.47
N SER A 62 20.84 32.73 -8.44
CA SER A 62 21.06 34.08 -8.97
C SER A 62 21.01 34.12 -10.50
N ALA A 63 20.59 35.26 -11.05
CA ALA A 63 20.56 35.47 -12.50
C ALA A 63 21.97 35.42 -13.11
N GLU A 64 22.99 35.92 -12.41
CA GLU A 64 24.38 35.87 -12.86
C GLU A 64 24.87 34.42 -13.02
N ARG A 65 24.52 33.54 -12.07
CA ARG A 65 24.87 32.11 -12.13
C ARG A 65 24.18 31.42 -13.29
N LEU A 66 22.92 31.74 -13.55
CA LEU A 66 22.20 31.21 -14.71
C LEU A 66 22.82 31.66 -16.04
N VAL A 67 23.28 32.91 -16.15
CA VAL A 67 23.97 33.42 -17.34
C VAL A 67 25.32 32.73 -17.53
N GLU A 68 26.07 32.51 -16.45
CA GLU A 68 27.33 31.76 -16.48
C GLU A 68 27.11 30.34 -17.01
N LEU A 69 26.16 29.60 -16.44
CA LEU A 69 25.82 28.23 -16.85
C LEU A 69 25.27 28.16 -18.28
N ALA A 70 24.57 29.20 -18.73
CA ALA A 70 24.09 29.28 -20.12
C ALA A 70 25.23 29.49 -21.13
N GLY A 71 26.38 30.02 -20.68
CA GLY A 71 27.59 30.15 -21.49
C GLY A 71 28.51 28.92 -21.46
N ASP A 72 28.25 27.94 -20.59
CA ASP A 72 29.01 26.69 -20.49
C ASP A 72 28.42 25.62 -21.43
N GLU A 73 29.07 25.38 -22.56
CA GLU A 73 28.64 24.38 -23.55
C GLU A 73 28.56 22.96 -22.99
N GLY A 74 29.41 22.62 -22.01
CA GLY A 74 29.41 21.31 -21.36
C GLY A 74 28.17 21.12 -20.50
N PHE A 75 27.83 22.13 -19.69
CA PHE A 75 26.63 22.14 -18.87
C PHE A 75 25.36 22.14 -19.73
N VAL A 76 25.27 23.02 -20.72
CA VAL A 76 24.15 23.06 -21.68
C VAL A 76 23.99 21.72 -22.41
N GLY A 77 25.10 21.11 -22.83
CA GLY A 77 25.09 19.76 -23.41
C GLY A 77 24.54 18.70 -22.45
N TRP A 78 24.84 18.79 -21.16
CA TRP A 78 24.30 17.90 -20.13
C TRP A 78 22.79 18.10 -19.93
N VAL A 79 22.32 19.35 -19.84
CA VAL A 79 20.89 19.69 -19.76
C VAL A 79 20.12 19.05 -20.93
N ASN A 80 20.61 19.23 -22.15
CA ASN A 80 19.97 18.69 -23.35
C ASN A 80 19.94 17.15 -23.34
N ARG A 81 21.03 16.47 -22.94
CA ARG A 81 21.04 15.01 -22.81
C ARG A 81 20.02 14.50 -21.78
N CYS A 82 19.89 15.18 -20.64
CA CYS A 82 18.88 14.83 -19.64
C CYS A 82 17.46 15.03 -20.16
N ARG A 83 17.20 16.10 -20.92
CA ARG A 83 15.89 16.30 -21.59
C ARG A 83 15.61 15.18 -22.60
N ASP A 84 16.56 14.88 -23.47
CA ASP A 84 16.39 13.87 -24.53
C ASP A 84 16.18 12.47 -23.92
N ASP A 85 16.87 12.15 -22.82
CA ASP A 85 16.63 10.94 -22.03
C ASP A 85 15.22 10.93 -21.41
N LEU A 86 14.74 12.05 -20.87
CA LEU A 86 13.35 12.15 -20.40
C LEU A 86 12.37 11.91 -21.53
N HIS A 87 12.55 12.52 -22.70
CA HIS A 87 11.64 12.35 -23.84
C HIS A 87 11.62 10.89 -24.32
N ALA A 88 12.78 10.26 -24.47
CA ALA A 88 12.87 8.84 -24.78
C ALA A 88 12.20 7.99 -23.68
N TYR A 89 12.40 8.34 -22.41
CA TYR A 89 11.76 7.67 -21.29
C TYR A 89 10.25 7.81 -21.33
N LEU A 90 9.67 8.89 -21.84
CA LEU A 90 8.22 9.13 -21.89
C LEU A 90 7.56 8.49 -23.11
N SER A 91 8.26 8.42 -24.25
CA SER A 91 7.67 8.00 -25.52
C SER A 91 7.92 6.55 -25.92
N SER A 92 8.95 5.89 -25.36
CA SER A 92 9.28 4.51 -25.77
C SER A 92 8.20 3.51 -25.36
N ASP A 93 8.06 2.40 -26.07
CA ASP A 93 7.26 1.29 -25.56
C ASP A 93 7.92 0.67 -24.32
N ARG A 94 7.09 0.22 -23.38
CA ARG A 94 7.50 -0.48 -22.16
C ARG A 94 6.76 -1.81 -22.08
N TRP A 95 6.95 -2.53 -20.97
CA TRP A 95 6.33 -3.83 -20.75
C TRP A 95 4.80 -3.82 -20.94
N TYR A 96 4.10 -2.77 -20.50
CA TYR A 96 2.65 -2.73 -20.61
C TYR A 96 2.16 -2.74 -22.07
N GLN A 97 2.85 -2.04 -22.97
CA GLN A 97 2.50 -1.98 -24.39
C GLN A 97 2.60 -3.35 -25.06
N THR A 98 3.41 -4.29 -24.54
CA THR A 98 3.51 -5.65 -25.10
C THR A 98 2.27 -6.51 -24.82
N LEU A 99 1.36 -6.09 -23.93
CA LEU A 99 0.11 -6.79 -23.65
C LEU A 99 -0.95 -6.59 -24.76
N GLY A 100 -0.75 -5.61 -25.65
CA GLY A 100 -1.64 -5.35 -26.77
C GLY A 100 -2.99 -4.74 -26.34
N PRO A 101 -4.02 -4.83 -27.21
CA PRO A 101 -5.29 -4.12 -27.02
C PRO A 101 -6.17 -4.69 -25.89
N GLU A 102 -5.83 -5.86 -25.34
CA GLU A 102 -6.56 -6.44 -24.21
C GLU A 102 -6.29 -5.69 -22.89
N ALA A 103 -5.15 -5.01 -22.80
CA ALA A 103 -4.81 -4.16 -21.68
C ALA A 103 -5.81 -2.99 -21.57
N PRO A 104 -6.29 -2.65 -20.36
CA PRO A 104 -7.17 -1.50 -20.16
C PRO A 104 -6.60 -0.22 -20.78
N ALA A 105 -7.40 0.54 -21.53
CA ALA A 105 -6.92 1.80 -22.13
C ALA A 105 -6.55 2.85 -21.07
N GLY A 106 -7.16 2.78 -19.89
CA GLY A 106 -6.84 3.61 -18.74
C GLY A 106 -7.26 2.95 -17.42
N ILE A 107 -6.49 3.22 -16.38
CA ILE A 107 -6.73 2.77 -15.00
C ILE A 107 -6.73 4.01 -14.09
N ALA A 108 -7.70 4.11 -13.20
CA ALA A 108 -7.77 5.18 -12.20
C ALA A 108 -7.39 4.61 -10.83
N TYR A 109 -6.39 5.18 -10.17
CA TYR A 109 -5.89 4.73 -8.87
C TYR A 109 -6.12 5.80 -7.81
N PHE A 110 -7.08 5.57 -6.92
CA PHE A 110 -7.47 6.50 -5.89
C PHE A 110 -6.78 6.16 -4.57
N SER A 111 -6.12 7.15 -3.96
CA SER A 111 -5.50 7.03 -2.65
C SER A 111 -5.58 8.38 -1.92
N PRO A 112 -5.80 8.41 -0.59
CA PRO A 112 -5.72 9.65 0.17
C PRO A 112 -4.28 10.15 0.31
N GLU A 113 -3.26 9.33 0.06
CA GLU A 113 -1.86 9.75 0.18
C GLU A 113 -0.96 9.20 -0.93
N PHE A 114 0.08 9.97 -1.28
CA PHE A 114 1.12 9.64 -2.26
C PHE A 114 2.49 10.14 -1.79
N GLY A 115 3.40 9.21 -1.49
CA GLY A 115 4.79 9.46 -1.12
C GLY A 115 5.70 9.42 -2.36
N ILE A 116 5.70 10.48 -3.16
CA ILE A 116 6.53 10.56 -4.37
C ILE A 116 7.94 11.08 -4.08
N THR A 117 8.03 12.27 -3.48
CA THR A 117 9.31 12.95 -3.19
C THR A 117 9.13 13.92 -2.02
N GLY A 118 10.22 14.30 -1.34
CA GLY A 118 10.20 15.30 -0.27
C GLY A 118 9.71 16.68 -0.72
N ALA A 119 9.86 17.01 -2.01
CA ALA A 119 9.35 18.25 -2.61
C ALA A 119 7.81 18.30 -2.74
N LEU A 120 7.11 17.16 -2.59
CA LEU A 120 5.66 17.07 -2.63
C LEU A 120 5.16 16.17 -1.47
N PRO A 121 5.10 16.70 -0.24
CA PRO A 121 4.90 15.91 0.98
C PRO A 121 3.43 15.53 1.23
N GLN A 122 2.82 14.78 0.30
CA GLN A 122 1.41 14.38 0.31
C GLN A 122 1.20 12.99 0.92
N TYR A 123 1.88 12.67 2.02
CA TYR A 123 1.80 11.35 2.68
C TYR A 123 2.07 11.40 4.19
N SER A 124 1.59 10.37 4.92
CA SER A 124 1.82 10.18 6.36
C SER A 124 2.62 8.93 6.69
N GLY A 125 2.54 7.87 5.88
CA GLY A 125 3.09 6.57 6.25
C GLY A 125 3.17 5.54 5.12
N GLY A 126 3.03 4.27 5.50
CA GLY A 126 3.28 3.13 4.61
C GLY A 126 2.35 3.04 3.41
N LEU A 127 1.07 3.41 3.56
CA LEU A 127 0.07 3.38 2.49
C LEU A 127 0.44 4.37 1.37
N GLY A 128 0.81 5.60 1.73
CA GLY A 128 1.19 6.64 0.79
C GLY A 128 2.52 6.35 0.12
N ILE A 129 3.49 5.80 0.85
CA ILE A 129 4.75 5.35 0.25
C ILE A 129 4.51 4.22 -0.75
N LEU A 130 3.64 3.26 -0.44
CA LEU A 130 3.25 2.21 -1.37
C LEU A 130 2.56 2.78 -2.61
N ALA A 131 1.59 3.68 -2.44
CA ALA A 131 0.91 4.37 -3.55
C ALA A 131 1.92 5.11 -4.44
N GLY A 132 2.91 5.77 -3.84
CA GLY A 132 3.99 6.42 -4.58
C GLY A 132 4.87 5.46 -5.35
N ASP A 133 5.31 4.37 -4.72
CA ASP A 133 6.07 3.30 -5.38
C ASP A 133 5.25 2.63 -6.51
N HIS A 134 3.94 2.49 -6.33
CA HIS A 134 3.01 1.98 -7.35
C HIS A 134 2.99 2.90 -8.58
N LEU A 135 2.84 4.22 -8.40
CA LEU A 135 2.85 5.17 -9.54
C LEU A 135 4.20 5.25 -10.23
N LYS A 136 5.32 5.26 -9.48
CA LYS A 136 6.67 5.25 -10.05
C LYS A 136 6.93 4.00 -10.89
N THR A 137 6.51 2.85 -10.37
CA THR A 137 6.61 1.57 -11.06
C THR A 137 5.70 1.51 -12.29
N ALA A 138 4.47 1.99 -12.17
CA ALA A 138 3.55 2.09 -13.29
C ALA A 138 4.16 2.94 -14.42
N SER A 139 4.83 4.05 -14.07
CA SER A 139 5.60 4.85 -15.01
C SER A 139 6.72 4.06 -15.68
N ASP A 140 7.54 3.33 -14.91
CA ASP A 140 8.65 2.55 -15.45
C ASP A 140 8.19 1.38 -16.35
N LEU A 141 7.04 0.79 -16.04
CA LEU A 141 6.42 -0.29 -16.80
C LEU A 141 5.54 0.21 -17.97
N GLY A 142 5.28 1.51 -18.06
CA GLY A 142 4.41 2.14 -19.06
C GLY A 142 2.92 1.84 -18.89
N VAL A 143 2.48 1.50 -17.67
CA VAL A 143 1.07 1.24 -17.35
C VAL A 143 0.27 2.54 -17.47
N GLN A 144 -0.86 2.49 -18.18
CA GLN A 144 -1.74 3.64 -18.42
C GLN A 144 -2.60 3.95 -17.19
N ILE A 145 -1.97 4.50 -16.15
CA ILE A 145 -2.63 4.82 -14.88
C ILE A 145 -2.72 6.33 -14.67
N ILE A 146 -3.81 6.78 -14.07
CA ILE A 146 -4.01 8.14 -13.55
C ILE A 146 -4.14 8.00 -12.04
N GLY A 147 -3.28 8.70 -11.29
CA GLY A 147 -3.38 8.77 -9.83
C GLY A 147 -4.36 9.86 -9.40
N ILE A 148 -5.12 9.64 -8.33
CA ILE A 148 -6.11 10.59 -7.81
C ILE A 148 -5.96 10.69 -6.29
N GLY A 149 -5.74 11.91 -5.81
CA GLY A 149 -5.62 12.24 -4.39
C GLY A 149 -6.09 13.66 -4.08
N LEU A 150 -5.84 14.11 -2.85
CA LEU A 150 -6.08 15.48 -2.44
C LEU A 150 -4.75 16.23 -2.29
N PHE A 151 -4.75 17.54 -2.57
CA PHE A 151 -3.63 18.41 -2.27
C PHE A 151 -3.79 18.94 -0.84
N TYR A 152 -3.15 18.30 0.13
CA TYR A 152 -3.16 18.78 1.50
C TYR A 152 -2.18 19.94 1.66
N ARG A 153 -2.71 21.11 2.03
CA ARG A 153 -1.93 22.33 2.18
C ARG A 153 -0.79 22.18 3.19
N SER A 154 -0.96 21.40 4.25
CA SER A 154 0.07 21.21 5.28
C SER A 154 0.75 19.84 5.24
N GLY A 155 0.42 18.99 4.25
CA GLY A 155 0.77 17.57 4.27
C GLY A 155 0.28 16.90 5.56
N TYR A 156 1.13 16.08 6.19
CA TYR A 156 0.86 15.51 7.51
C TYR A 156 1.30 16.46 8.64
N PHE A 157 2.53 16.33 9.16
CA PHE A 157 3.18 17.32 10.02
C PHE A 157 4.70 17.14 10.03
N ARG A 158 5.42 18.21 10.35
CA ARG A 158 6.83 18.17 10.73
C ARG A 158 6.95 17.96 12.23
N GLN A 159 7.70 16.93 12.60
CA GLN A 159 7.91 16.56 13.99
C GLN A 159 9.11 17.33 14.55
N SER A 160 8.99 17.85 15.76
CA SER A 160 10.13 18.26 16.59
C SER A 160 9.98 17.64 17.98
N LEU A 161 10.99 17.82 18.84
CA LEU A 161 10.97 17.34 20.22
C LEU A 161 11.03 18.53 21.18
N SER A 162 10.31 18.43 22.29
CA SER A 162 10.50 19.34 23.43
C SER A 162 11.81 19.03 24.15
N ARG A 163 12.16 19.87 25.13
CA ARG A 163 13.34 19.63 25.99
C ARG A 163 13.23 18.28 26.72
N GLU A 164 12.03 17.94 27.18
CA GLU A 164 11.66 16.71 27.88
C GLU A 164 11.44 15.52 26.91
N GLY A 165 11.68 15.68 25.61
CA GLY A 165 11.56 14.59 24.64
C GLY A 165 10.13 14.34 24.13
N TRP A 166 9.17 15.22 24.43
CA TRP A 166 7.82 15.11 23.89
C TRP A 166 7.77 15.46 22.40
N GLN A 167 6.99 14.70 21.64
CA GLN A 167 6.68 15.04 20.26
C GLN A 167 5.89 16.35 20.18
N LEU A 168 6.33 17.26 19.31
CA LEU A 168 5.63 18.49 18.94
C LEU A 168 5.35 18.51 17.43
N GLU A 169 4.17 18.99 17.05
CA GLU A 169 3.73 19.06 15.65
C GLU A 169 3.81 20.48 15.08
N HIS A 170 4.39 20.59 13.88
CA HIS A 170 4.38 21.82 13.09
C HIS A 170 3.74 21.57 11.71
N TYR A 171 2.88 22.48 11.28
CA TYR A 171 2.11 22.38 10.03
C TYR A 171 2.55 23.47 9.05
N PRO A 172 3.71 23.31 8.37
CA PRO A 172 4.13 24.27 7.37
C PRO A 172 3.20 24.22 6.15
N VAL A 173 2.78 25.38 5.68
CA VAL A 173 1.95 25.50 4.48
C VAL A 173 2.83 25.28 3.23
N CYS A 174 2.47 24.28 2.45
CA CYS A 174 2.96 24.02 1.11
C CYS A 174 2.33 25.03 0.16
N ASP A 175 3.17 25.73 -0.60
CA ASP A 175 2.75 26.68 -1.62
C ASP A 175 2.70 25.93 -2.96
N PRO A 176 1.51 25.69 -3.55
CA PRO A 176 1.41 24.98 -4.82
C PRO A 176 2.23 25.64 -5.93
N ASP A 177 2.34 26.98 -5.94
CA ASP A 177 3.08 27.73 -6.96
C ASP A 177 4.60 27.54 -6.85
N GLY A 178 5.09 27.08 -5.69
CA GLY A 178 6.47 26.67 -5.46
C GLY A 178 6.66 25.14 -5.43
N SER A 179 5.65 24.37 -5.81
CA SER A 179 5.69 22.90 -5.83
C SER A 179 5.79 22.38 -7.28
N PRO A 180 6.26 21.14 -7.50
CA PRO A 180 6.34 20.52 -8.83
C PRO A 180 4.96 20.06 -9.34
N VAL A 181 4.00 20.97 -9.39
CA VAL A 181 2.63 20.75 -9.87
C VAL A 181 2.25 21.81 -10.90
N SER A 182 1.36 21.45 -11.82
CA SER A 182 0.79 22.36 -12.81
C SER A 182 -0.72 22.44 -12.64
N LEU A 183 -1.30 23.62 -12.85
CA LEU A 183 -2.75 23.78 -12.76
C LEU A 183 -3.40 23.26 -14.04
N LEU A 184 -4.38 22.35 -13.94
CA LEU A 184 -5.19 21.96 -15.08
C LEU A 184 -6.03 23.16 -15.53
N ARG A 185 -5.96 23.52 -16.81
CA ARG A 185 -6.66 24.67 -17.38
C ARG A 185 -7.65 24.23 -18.45
N GLU A 186 -8.80 24.89 -18.48
CA GLU A 186 -9.75 24.79 -19.58
C GLU A 186 -9.20 25.52 -20.83
N ALA A 187 -9.88 25.37 -21.97
CA ALA A 187 -9.44 25.95 -23.24
C ALA A 187 -9.33 27.49 -23.23
N ASP A 188 -10.07 28.17 -22.35
CA ASP A 188 -10.01 29.62 -22.15
C ASP A 188 -8.89 30.07 -21.18
N GLY A 189 -8.11 29.13 -20.66
CA GLY A 189 -7.04 29.37 -19.69
C GLY A 189 -7.49 29.44 -18.23
N ALA A 190 -8.80 29.37 -17.95
CA ALA A 190 -9.32 29.34 -16.59
C ALA A 190 -8.95 28.02 -15.88
N PRO A 191 -8.78 28.01 -14.54
CA PRO A 191 -8.56 26.78 -13.80
C PRO A 191 -9.74 25.81 -13.97
N ALA A 192 -9.45 24.56 -14.34
CA ALA A 192 -10.44 23.50 -14.32
C ALA A 192 -10.87 23.24 -12.86
N LYS A 193 -12.18 23.23 -12.63
CA LYS A 193 -12.78 23.10 -11.30
C LYS A 193 -13.85 22.02 -11.30
N VAL A 194 -13.94 21.32 -10.17
CA VAL A 194 -15.04 20.40 -9.86
C VAL A 194 -15.79 20.92 -8.65
N SER A 195 -17.03 20.48 -8.46
CA SER A 195 -17.79 20.84 -7.27
C SER A 195 -18.74 19.71 -6.88
N LEU A 196 -18.99 19.54 -5.59
CA LEU A 196 -20.00 18.64 -5.04
C LEU A 196 -20.91 19.38 -4.06
N GLY A 197 -22.17 18.94 -3.96
CA GLY A 197 -23.11 19.45 -2.97
C GLY A 197 -22.83 18.86 -1.59
N ILE A 198 -23.09 19.65 -0.56
CA ILE A 198 -23.08 19.24 0.85
C ILE A 198 -24.33 19.86 1.53
N PRO A 199 -24.70 19.48 2.76
CA PRO A 199 -25.93 19.94 3.41
C PRO A 199 -26.12 21.46 3.40
N GLU A 200 -27.39 21.89 3.53
CA GLU A 200 -27.80 23.30 3.59
C GLU A 200 -27.55 24.08 2.28
N GLY A 201 -27.64 23.39 1.14
CA GLY A 201 -27.41 23.98 -0.19
C GLY A 201 -25.97 24.46 -0.43
N ARG A 202 -25.02 24.14 0.45
CA ARG A 202 -23.62 24.51 0.30
C ARG A 202 -22.92 23.60 -0.72
N ARG A 203 -21.74 24.03 -1.17
CA ARG A 203 -20.94 23.28 -2.15
C ARG A 203 -19.47 23.36 -1.80
N ILE A 204 -18.75 22.25 -1.99
CA ILE A 204 -17.29 22.24 -2.00
C ILE A 204 -16.85 22.35 -3.45
N THR A 205 -16.15 23.42 -3.80
CA THR A 205 -15.48 23.57 -5.10
C THR A 205 -13.99 23.25 -4.93
N ALA A 206 -13.39 22.55 -5.90
CA ALA A 206 -11.96 22.28 -5.89
C ALA A 206 -11.35 22.52 -7.27
N ARG A 207 -10.15 23.09 -7.30
CA ARG A 207 -9.29 23.15 -8.49
C ARG A 207 -8.45 21.87 -8.60
N ILE A 208 -7.94 21.59 -9.79
CA ILE A 208 -7.19 20.37 -10.08
C ILE A 208 -5.73 20.71 -10.37
N TRP A 209 -4.83 20.23 -9.52
CA TRP A 209 -3.39 20.24 -9.77
C TRP A 209 -2.97 18.91 -10.42
N VAL A 210 -1.99 18.97 -11.31
CA VAL A 210 -1.40 17.81 -11.99
C VAL A 210 0.08 17.75 -11.66
N ALA A 211 0.48 16.70 -10.95
CA ALA A 211 1.88 16.32 -10.74
C ALA A 211 2.26 15.24 -11.74
N GLN A 212 3.35 15.42 -12.49
CA GLN A 212 3.77 14.46 -13.50
C GLN A 212 4.77 13.46 -12.92
N VAL A 213 4.32 12.27 -12.55
CA VAL A 213 5.14 11.18 -11.98
C VAL A 213 5.73 10.35 -13.11
N GLY A 214 6.79 10.85 -13.76
CA GLY A 214 7.31 10.24 -14.98
C GLY A 214 6.25 10.28 -16.08
N ARG A 215 5.69 9.12 -16.45
CA ARG A 215 4.60 8.96 -17.42
C ARG A 215 3.21 9.15 -16.82
N VAL A 216 3.09 9.04 -15.50
CA VAL A 216 1.80 8.95 -14.81
C VAL A 216 1.35 10.34 -14.34
N PRO A 217 0.19 10.84 -14.81
CA PRO A 217 -0.42 12.03 -14.23
C PRO A 217 -1.05 11.71 -12.87
N LEU A 218 -0.70 12.48 -11.84
CA LEU A 218 -1.33 12.45 -10.52
C LEU A 218 -2.16 13.72 -10.34
N LEU A 219 -3.48 13.55 -10.27
CA LEU A 219 -4.46 14.61 -10.04
C LEU A 219 -4.62 14.84 -8.53
N LEU A 220 -4.40 16.07 -8.08
CA LEU A 220 -4.54 16.47 -6.69
C LEU A 220 -5.60 17.57 -6.59
N LEU A 221 -6.70 17.26 -5.90
CA LEU A 221 -7.81 18.18 -5.71
C LEU A 221 -7.54 19.11 -4.53
N ASP A 222 -7.74 20.41 -4.76
CA ASP A 222 -7.47 21.47 -3.78
C ASP A 222 -8.72 22.34 -3.60
N SER A 223 -9.26 22.32 -2.38
CA SER A 223 -10.46 23.10 -2.01
C SER A 223 -10.13 24.52 -1.52
N ASP A 224 -8.85 24.90 -1.42
CA ASP A 224 -8.43 26.26 -1.06
C ASP A 224 -8.58 27.22 -2.26
N VAL A 225 -9.84 27.50 -2.61
CA VAL A 225 -10.25 28.39 -3.68
C VAL A 225 -11.11 29.53 -3.15
N GLU A 226 -11.07 30.68 -3.82
CA GLU A 226 -11.73 31.89 -3.33
C GLU A 226 -13.25 31.75 -3.21
N GLU A 227 -13.87 30.91 -4.04
CA GLU A 227 -15.31 30.66 -4.05
C GLU A 227 -15.83 29.92 -2.81
N ASN A 228 -14.95 29.16 -2.15
CA ASN A 228 -15.32 28.40 -0.96
C ASN A 228 -15.33 29.30 0.29
N ALA A 229 -16.24 29.04 1.23
CA ALA A 229 -16.14 29.60 2.56
C ALA A 229 -15.00 28.92 3.34
N GLN A 230 -14.65 29.46 4.51
CA GLN A 230 -13.48 29.01 5.27
C GLN A 230 -13.53 27.50 5.59
N ALA A 231 -14.71 26.97 5.94
CA ALA A 231 -14.88 25.56 6.26
C ALA A 231 -14.59 24.63 5.06
N GLU A 232 -15.07 24.98 3.86
CA GLU A 232 -14.83 24.18 2.65
C GLU A 232 -13.38 24.27 2.17
N ARG A 233 -12.72 25.43 2.37
CA ARG A 233 -11.27 25.55 2.11
C ARG A 233 -10.46 24.66 3.03
N GLU A 234 -10.92 24.48 4.27
CA GLU A 234 -10.25 23.65 5.26
C GLU A 234 -10.36 22.15 4.97
N VAL A 235 -11.26 21.69 4.10
CA VAL A 235 -11.35 20.26 3.71
C VAL A 235 -10.00 19.71 3.25
N THR A 236 -9.18 20.52 2.58
CA THR A 236 -7.83 20.14 2.13
C THR A 236 -6.70 20.75 2.99
N ASP A 237 -6.96 21.06 4.27
CA ASP A 237 -5.98 21.70 5.15
C ASP A 237 -4.78 20.82 5.49
N ARG A 238 -5.03 19.57 5.93
CA ARG A 238 -4.02 18.61 6.37
C ARG A 238 -4.52 17.17 6.20
N LEU A 239 -3.57 16.27 5.98
CA LEU A 239 -3.81 14.84 5.84
C LEU A 239 -4.23 14.26 7.20
N TYR A 240 -5.35 13.54 7.20
CA TYR A 240 -5.94 12.91 8.39
C TYR A 240 -6.23 13.90 9.56
N GLY A 241 -6.55 15.15 9.22
CA GLY A 241 -7.00 16.15 10.20
C GLY A 241 -8.50 16.13 10.45
N GLY A 242 -8.92 16.90 11.45
CA GLY A 242 -10.34 17.17 11.73
C GLY A 242 -11.08 16.04 12.47
N GLY A 243 -12.38 16.24 12.66
CA GLY A 243 -13.30 15.24 13.22
C GLY A 243 -13.96 14.36 12.14
N GLY A 244 -14.92 13.52 12.54
CA GLY A 244 -15.58 12.58 11.62
C GLY A 244 -16.25 13.24 10.42
N GLU A 245 -16.90 14.39 10.59
CA GLU A 245 -17.52 15.13 9.48
C GLU A 245 -16.50 15.71 8.50
N HIS A 246 -15.38 16.26 9.01
CA HIS A 246 -14.27 16.74 8.16
C HIS A 246 -13.69 15.62 7.30
N ARG A 247 -13.51 14.45 7.93
CA ARG A 247 -13.01 13.25 7.27
C ARG A 247 -13.98 12.75 6.19
N LEU A 248 -15.29 12.77 6.45
CA LEU A 248 -16.31 12.44 5.45
C LEU A 248 -16.22 13.39 4.24
N GLN A 249 -16.09 14.70 4.47
CA GLN A 249 -15.95 15.69 3.39
C GLN A 249 -14.67 15.45 2.56
N GLN A 250 -13.56 15.08 3.19
CA GLN A 250 -12.34 14.67 2.49
C GLN A 250 -12.57 13.45 1.60
N GLU A 251 -13.23 12.41 2.11
CA GLU A 251 -13.50 11.18 1.36
C GLU A 251 -14.51 11.40 0.23
N MET A 252 -15.51 12.26 0.43
CA MET A 252 -16.42 12.68 -0.62
C MET A 252 -15.70 13.48 -1.71
N LEU A 253 -14.83 14.43 -1.36
CA LEU A 253 -14.03 15.16 -2.34
C LEU A 253 -13.07 14.23 -3.10
N LEU A 254 -12.44 13.28 -2.41
CA LEU A 254 -11.56 12.27 -3.02
C LEU A 254 -12.34 11.38 -3.99
N GLY A 255 -13.45 10.79 -3.56
CA GLY A 255 -14.25 9.86 -4.36
C GLY A 255 -15.04 10.56 -5.47
N ILE A 256 -15.98 11.43 -5.11
CA ILE A 256 -16.89 12.12 -6.04
C ILE A 256 -16.12 13.16 -6.86
N GLY A 257 -15.38 14.04 -6.18
CA GLY A 257 -14.58 15.06 -6.84
C GLY A 257 -13.52 14.44 -7.75
N GLY A 258 -12.88 13.35 -7.30
CA GLY A 258 -11.88 12.63 -8.09
C GLY A 258 -12.41 12.04 -9.40
N VAL A 259 -13.59 11.42 -9.41
CA VAL A 259 -14.24 10.95 -10.66
C VAL A 259 -14.48 12.14 -11.60
N ARG A 260 -15.06 13.23 -11.10
CA ARG A 260 -15.28 14.45 -11.89
C ARG A 260 -13.98 15.05 -12.42
N ALA A 261 -12.90 14.99 -11.64
CA ALA A 261 -11.58 15.48 -12.04
C ALA A 261 -10.97 14.64 -13.17
N ILE A 262 -11.13 13.30 -13.13
CA ILE A 262 -10.74 12.43 -14.25
C ILE A 262 -11.50 12.82 -15.51
N ARG A 263 -12.82 13.04 -15.43
CA ARG A 263 -13.61 13.45 -16.60
C ARG A 263 -13.11 14.77 -17.19
N ALA A 264 -12.82 15.75 -16.34
CA ALA A 264 -12.23 17.03 -16.76
C ALA A 264 -10.85 16.84 -17.42
N PHE A 265 -9.97 16.05 -16.79
CA PHE A 265 -8.63 15.77 -17.30
C PHE A 265 -8.67 15.07 -18.66
N CYS A 266 -9.45 14.00 -18.81
CA CYS A 266 -9.59 13.30 -20.09
C CYS A 266 -10.16 14.21 -21.18
N ARG A 267 -11.17 15.03 -20.86
CA ARG A 267 -11.73 16.01 -21.81
C ARG A 267 -10.70 17.04 -22.27
N VAL A 268 -9.93 17.60 -21.33
CA VAL A 268 -8.95 18.66 -21.62
C VAL A 268 -7.73 18.14 -22.37
N THR A 269 -7.22 16.96 -21.97
CA THR A 269 -5.95 16.42 -22.48
C THR A 269 -6.10 15.42 -23.62
N GLY A 270 -7.31 14.89 -23.84
CA GLY A 270 -7.55 13.78 -24.76
C GLY A 270 -7.07 12.42 -24.25
N ALA A 271 -6.65 12.32 -22.98
CA ALA A 271 -6.28 11.05 -22.37
C ALA A 271 -7.45 10.06 -22.36
N ALA A 272 -7.16 8.78 -22.53
CA ALA A 272 -8.16 7.72 -22.51
C ALA A 272 -8.92 7.70 -21.17
N ALA A 273 -10.24 7.52 -21.24
CA ALA A 273 -11.06 7.37 -20.06
C ALA A 273 -10.76 6.03 -19.37
N PRO A 274 -10.67 5.98 -18.02
CA PRO A 274 -10.41 4.74 -17.33
C PRO A 274 -11.51 3.69 -17.48
N GLU A 275 -11.10 2.45 -17.74
CA GLU A 275 -11.97 1.27 -17.74
C GLU A 275 -11.98 0.58 -16.37
N VAL A 276 -10.90 0.76 -15.60
CA VAL A 276 -10.68 0.16 -14.28
C VAL A 276 -10.51 1.26 -13.23
N PHE A 277 -11.16 1.09 -12.10
CA PHE A 277 -11.11 1.98 -10.93
C PHE A 277 -10.61 1.19 -9.73
N HIS A 278 -9.48 1.61 -9.17
CA HIS A 278 -8.85 0.98 -8.02
C HIS A 278 -8.99 1.88 -6.78
N MET A 279 -9.70 1.36 -5.77
CA MET A 279 -9.78 1.91 -4.41
C MET A 279 -8.63 1.37 -3.55
N ASN A 280 -7.66 2.23 -3.23
CA ASN A 280 -6.59 1.91 -2.28
C ASN A 280 -7.09 2.21 -0.85
N GLU A 281 -7.63 1.19 -0.19
CA GLU A 281 -8.42 1.27 1.06
C GLU A 281 -9.80 1.95 0.89
N GLY A 282 -10.66 1.85 1.90
CA GLY A 282 -12.05 2.34 1.89
C GLY A 282 -12.24 3.84 1.67
N HIS A 283 -11.20 4.67 1.85
CA HIS A 283 -11.27 6.14 1.79
C HIS A 283 -11.80 6.69 0.46
N ALA A 284 -11.71 5.92 -0.62
CA ALA A 284 -12.15 6.32 -1.95
C ALA A 284 -13.51 5.72 -2.35
N GLY A 285 -14.23 5.08 -1.42
CA GLY A 285 -15.45 4.32 -1.71
C GLY A 285 -16.54 5.13 -2.42
N PHE A 286 -16.66 6.44 -2.13
CA PHE A 286 -17.63 7.33 -2.78
C PHE A 286 -17.41 7.51 -4.29
N LEU A 287 -16.26 7.10 -4.85
CA LEU A 287 -16.08 7.07 -6.30
C LEU A 287 -17.12 6.16 -6.97
N GLY A 288 -17.52 5.07 -6.32
CA GLY A 288 -18.51 4.16 -6.89
C GLY A 288 -19.91 4.77 -6.91
N ILE A 289 -20.23 5.62 -5.92
CA ILE A 289 -21.51 6.34 -5.89
C ILE A 289 -21.61 7.34 -7.05
N GLU A 290 -20.54 8.11 -7.31
CA GLU A 290 -20.53 9.03 -8.46
C GLU A 290 -20.60 8.28 -9.79
N ARG A 291 -19.92 7.13 -9.91
CA ARG A 291 -20.02 6.30 -11.13
C ARG A 291 -21.42 5.72 -11.34
N VAL A 292 -22.08 5.26 -10.28
CA VAL A 292 -23.48 4.82 -10.34
C VAL A 292 -24.37 5.98 -10.78
N ARG A 293 -24.16 7.17 -10.21
CA ARG A 293 -24.88 8.39 -10.62
C ARG A 293 -24.70 8.68 -12.12
N GLU A 294 -23.48 8.62 -12.64
CA GLU A 294 -23.18 8.86 -14.06
C GLU A 294 -23.95 7.89 -14.99
N LEU A 295 -24.06 6.62 -14.59
CA LEU A 295 -24.75 5.58 -15.35
C LEU A 295 -26.28 5.71 -15.30
N VAL A 296 -26.82 6.06 -14.13
CA VAL A 296 -28.27 6.30 -13.96
C VAL A 296 -28.74 7.51 -14.77
N GLN A 297 -27.89 8.55 -14.84
CA GLN A 297 -28.18 9.79 -15.58
C GLN A 297 -27.58 9.80 -17.00
N GLY A 298 -27.07 8.66 -17.47
CA GLY A 298 -26.42 8.53 -18.78
C GLY A 298 -27.40 8.57 -19.95
N GLU A 299 -26.87 8.52 -21.18
CA GLU A 299 -27.66 8.51 -22.41
C GLU A 299 -28.62 7.31 -22.49
N VAL A 300 -28.17 6.15 -22.02
CA VAL A 300 -28.99 4.96 -21.79
C VAL A 300 -29.14 4.79 -20.29
N PRO A 301 -30.21 5.34 -19.67
CA PRO A 301 -30.36 5.35 -18.23
C PRO A 301 -30.56 3.93 -17.70
N LEU A 302 -29.83 3.62 -16.63
CA LEU A 302 -29.96 2.40 -15.85
C LEU A 302 -30.67 2.69 -14.53
N ASP A 303 -31.33 1.68 -13.95
CA ASP A 303 -31.67 1.76 -12.53
C ASP A 303 -30.41 1.60 -11.65
N PHE A 304 -30.56 1.85 -10.35
CA PHE A 304 -29.43 1.81 -9.42
C PHE A 304 -28.73 0.44 -9.39
N ASP A 305 -29.48 -0.66 -9.39
CA ASP A 305 -28.91 -2.00 -9.23
C ASP A 305 -28.19 -2.42 -10.53
N GLN A 306 -28.75 -2.09 -11.69
CA GLN A 306 -28.08 -2.26 -13.00
C GLN A 306 -26.80 -1.43 -13.07
N ALA A 307 -26.84 -0.16 -12.65
CA ALA A 307 -25.67 0.71 -12.62
C ALA A 307 -24.60 0.21 -11.64
N LEU A 308 -25.01 -0.36 -10.51
CA LEU A 308 -24.11 -0.99 -9.55
C LEU A 308 -23.36 -2.17 -10.18
N GLU A 309 -24.02 -3.03 -10.96
CA GLU A 309 -23.35 -4.13 -11.67
C GLU A 309 -22.28 -3.63 -12.64
N VAL A 310 -22.58 -2.57 -13.40
CA VAL A 310 -21.60 -1.93 -14.30
C VAL A 310 -20.43 -1.34 -13.52
N CYS A 311 -20.71 -0.67 -12.39
CA CYS A 311 -19.68 -0.10 -11.52
C CYS A 311 -18.76 -1.21 -10.97
N ARG A 312 -19.35 -2.30 -10.47
CA ARG A 312 -18.63 -3.45 -9.88
C ARG A 312 -17.66 -4.09 -10.85
N ALA A 313 -18.10 -4.34 -12.09
CA ALA A 313 -17.31 -5.04 -13.10
C ALA A 313 -15.91 -4.44 -13.34
N GLY A 314 -15.80 -3.11 -13.29
CA GLY A 314 -14.55 -2.38 -13.48
C GLY A 314 -13.88 -1.91 -12.19
N THR A 315 -14.29 -2.36 -11.00
CA THR A 315 -13.76 -1.87 -9.72
C THR A 315 -12.92 -2.92 -8.99
N VAL A 316 -11.74 -2.49 -8.51
CA VAL A 316 -10.81 -3.26 -7.67
C VAL A 316 -10.68 -2.58 -6.31
N PHE A 317 -10.73 -3.35 -5.24
CA PHE A 317 -10.57 -2.87 -3.85
C PHE A 317 -9.39 -3.55 -3.17
N THR A 318 -8.44 -2.78 -2.64
CA THR A 318 -7.37 -3.32 -1.79
C THR A 318 -7.58 -2.87 -0.35
N THR A 319 -7.57 -3.82 0.58
CA THR A 319 -7.55 -3.55 2.02
C THR A 319 -6.11 -3.59 2.56
N HIS A 320 -5.76 -2.62 3.40
CA HIS A 320 -4.44 -2.50 4.03
C HIS A 320 -4.47 -2.69 5.55
N THR A 321 -5.67 -2.86 6.10
CA THR A 321 -5.90 -2.80 7.53
C THR A 321 -6.13 -4.20 8.11
N PRO A 322 -5.26 -4.67 9.03
CA PRO A 322 -5.40 -6.00 9.66
C PRO A 322 -6.35 -6.00 10.87
N VAL A 323 -6.85 -4.83 11.28
CA VAL A 323 -7.69 -4.65 12.48
C VAL A 323 -8.93 -3.81 12.20
N PRO A 324 -10.10 -4.16 12.75
CA PRO A 324 -11.32 -3.37 12.55
C PRO A 324 -11.19 -1.90 12.93
N ALA A 325 -10.40 -1.57 13.95
CA ALA A 325 -10.22 -0.20 14.44
C ALA A 325 -9.51 0.75 13.46
N GLY A 326 -8.82 0.23 12.43
CA GLY A 326 -8.18 1.04 11.40
C GLY A 326 -9.08 1.38 10.21
N ILE A 327 -10.31 0.86 10.18
CA ILE A 327 -11.29 1.10 9.12
C ILE A 327 -12.13 2.32 9.49
N ASP A 328 -12.24 3.28 8.57
CA ASP A 328 -13.10 4.44 8.74
C ASP A 328 -14.58 4.03 8.82
N ARG A 329 -15.23 4.43 9.91
CA ARG A 329 -16.65 4.25 10.18
C ARG A 329 -17.29 5.58 10.47
N PHE A 330 -18.36 5.90 9.76
CA PHE A 330 -19.17 7.10 9.99
C PHE A 330 -20.49 6.75 10.65
N PRO A 331 -21.06 7.62 11.50
CA PRO A 331 -22.45 7.47 11.93
C PRO A 331 -23.37 7.39 10.71
N ARG A 332 -24.34 6.47 10.73
CA ARG A 332 -25.30 6.28 9.64
C ARG A 332 -26.06 7.57 9.32
N GLU A 333 -26.47 8.30 10.35
CA GLU A 333 -27.23 9.55 10.25
C GLU A 333 -26.43 10.64 9.53
N LEU A 334 -25.10 10.64 9.69
CA LEU A 334 -24.23 11.57 8.99
C LEU A 334 -24.25 11.31 7.48
N ILE A 335 -24.22 10.04 7.06
CA ILE A 335 -24.36 9.68 5.64
C ILE A 335 -25.75 10.06 5.12
N GLU A 336 -26.80 9.81 5.91
CA GLU A 336 -28.18 10.23 5.58
C GLU A 336 -28.28 11.74 5.35
N GLN A 337 -27.63 12.54 6.19
CA GLN A 337 -27.60 13.99 6.05
C GLN A 337 -26.88 14.45 4.77
N TYR A 338 -25.76 13.82 4.42
CA TYR A 338 -24.94 14.22 3.27
C TYR A 338 -25.47 13.73 1.93
N PHE A 339 -26.21 12.63 1.89
CA PHE A 339 -26.75 12.03 0.65
C PHE A 339 -28.28 12.05 0.56
N GLY A 340 -28.98 12.51 1.60
CA GLY A 340 -30.42 12.66 1.64
C GLY A 340 -30.87 14.13 1.52
N GLY A 341 -32.17 14.36 1.68
CA GLY A 341 -32.76 15.70 1.66
C GLY A 341 -32.43 16.47 0.38
N GLU A 342 -31.87 17.68 0.53
CA GLU A 342 -31.50 18.55 -0.59
C GLU A 342 -30.30 18.03 -1.41
N ASN A 343 -29.52 17.09 -0.88
CA ASN A 343 -28.39 16.47 -1.59
C ASN A 343 -28.75 15.14 -2.27
N ALA A 344 -30.03 14.74 -2.22
CA ALA A 344 -30.47 13.51 -2.84
C ALA A 344 -30.28 13.58 -4.36
N GLU A 345 -29.52 12.64 -4.90
CA GLU A 345 -29.28 12.51 -6.34
C GLU A 345 -30.41 11.71 -6.99
N VAL A 346 -30.92 12.21 -8.12
CA VAL A 346 -32.02 11.55 -8.84
C VAL A 346 -31.56 10.16 -9.30
N GLY A 347 -32.33 9.14 -8.89
CA GLY A 347 -32.08 7.74 -9.21
C GLY A 347 -30.93 7.08 -8.41
N VAL A 348 -30.39 7.77 -7.40
CA VAL A 348 -29.42 7.22 -6.44
C VAL A 348 -29.97 7.37 -5.02
N PRO A 349 -30.90 6.49 -4.59
CA PRO A 349 -31.57 6.66 -3.30
C PRO A 349 -30.61 6.50 -2.13
N VAL A 350 -30.70 7.39 -1.14
CA VAL A 350 -29.87 7.36 0.07
C VAL A 350 -29.91 6.00 0.77
N GLN A 351 -31.08 5.34 0.81
CA GLN A 351 -31.21 4.01 1.40
C GLN A 351 -30.31 2.98 0.72
N ARG A 352 -30.17 3.04 -0.61
CA ARG A 352 -29.28 2.14 -1.35
C ARG A 352 -27.81 2.44 -1.06
N ILE A 353 -27.46 3.71 -0.87
CA ILE A 353 -26.11 4.11 -0.43
C ILE A 353 -25.80 3.50 0.94
N LEU A 354 -26.71 3.66 1.92
CA LEU A 354 -26.53 3.14 3.28
C LEU A 354 -26.32 1.63 3.31
N GLU A 355 -27.05 0.88 2.49
CA GLU A 355 -26.89 -0.57 2.37
C GLU A 355 -25.48 -0.99 1.91
N LEU A 356 -24.76 -0.14 1.16
CA LEU A 356 -23.38 -0.43 0.75
C LEU A 356 -22.43 -0.41 1.95
N GLY A 357 -22.61 0.48 2.92
CA GLY A 357 -21.77 0.57 4.12
C GLY A 357 -22.29 -0.20 5.33
N ALA A 358 -23.50 -0.75 5.28
CA ALA A 358 -24.15 -1.35 6.45
C ALA A 358 -23.48 -2.64 6.92
N GLU A 359 -23.23 -2.77 8.22
CA GLU A 359 -22.79 -4.02 8.87
C GLU A 359 -24.00 -4.93 9.15
N SER A 360 -24.64 -5.42 8.09
CA SER A 360 -25.93 -6.15 8.15
C SER A 360 -25.83 -7.63 8.55
N PHE A 361 -24.69 -8.08 9.05
CA PHE A 361 -24.43 -9.46 9.45
C PHE A 361 -24.47 -9.62 10.97
N ALA A 362 -24.53 -10.86 11.46
CA ALA A 362 -24.56 -11.13 12.90
C ALA A 362 -23.31 -10.54 13.59
N GLY A 363 -23.53 -9.69 14.61
CA GLY A 363 -22.47 -9.00 15.34
C GLY A 363 -22.00 -7.67 14.72
N GLY A 364 -22.55 -7.26 13.57
CA GLY A 364 -22.32 -5.94 13.00
C GLY A 364 -23.08 -4.83 13.73
N ASP A 365 -22.58 -3.59 13.66
CA ASP A 365 -23.26 -2.42 14.21
C ASP A 365 -24.18 -1.77 13.15
N PRO A 366 -25.51 -1.75 13.36
CA PRO A 366 -26.46 -1.18 12.40
C PRO A 366 -26.42 0.36 12.31
N ASN A 367 -25.77 1.04 13.27
CA ASN A 367 -25.72 2.50 13.35
C ASN A 367 -24.49 3.10 12.68
N VAL A 368 -23.61 2.27 12.12
CA VAL A 368 -22.39 2.73 11.43
C VAL A 368 -22.43 2.44 9.94
N PHE A 369 -21.75 3.31 9.20
CA PHE A 369 -21.42 3.14 7.80
C PHE A 369 -19.93 2.79 7.69
N ASN A 370 -19.65 1.55 7.30
CA ASN A 370 -18.31 1.01 7.20
C ASN A 370 -17.77 1.17 5.76
N MET A 371 -16.72 1.96 5.60
CA MET A 371 -16.15 2.28 4.29
C MET A 371 -15.50 1.06 3.60
N ALA A 372 -14.96 0.11 4.36
CA ALA A 372 -14.40 -1.12 3.78
C ALA A 372 -15.51 -2.03 3.22
N LEU A 373 -16.66 -2.12 3.90
CA LEU A 373 -17.81 -2.87 3.38
C LEU A 373 -18.38 -2.21 2.12
N GLN A 374 -18.43 -0.87 2.08
CA GLN A 374 -18.78 -0.15 0.86
C GLN A 374 -17.81 -0.51 -0.28
N GLY A 375 -16.50 -0.48 -0.03
CA GLY A 375 -15.49 -0.89 -1.01
C GLY A 375 -15.71 -2.30 -1.55
N LEU A 376 -15.91 -3.29 -0.66
CA LEU A 376 -16.17 -4.68 -1.05
C LEU A 376 -17.48 -4.87 -1.83
N ARG A 377 -18.54 -4.13 -1.47
CA ARG A 377 -19.82 -4.18 -2.20
C ARG A 377 -19.81 -3.39 -3.51
N LEU A 378 -18.90 -2.44 -3.69
CA LEU A 378 -18.71 -1.71 -4.94
C LEU A 378 -17.68 -2.36 -5.87
N ALA A 379 -16.80 -3.22 -5.35
CA ALA A 379 -15.78 -3.91 -6.12
C ALA A 379 -16.20 -5.34 -6.47
N GLN A 380 -15.91 -5.77 -7.70
CA GLN A 380 -16.03 -7.18 -8.08
C GLN A 380 -14.77 -7.99 -7.70
N ARG A 381 -13.63 -7.31 -7.49
CA ARG A 381 -12.35 -7.94 -7.16
C ARG A 381 -11.73 -7.27 -5.95
N ALA A 382 -11.24 -8.06 -5.01
CA ALA A 382 -10.61 -7.55 -3.80
C ALA A 382 -9.33 -8.32 -3.43
N ASN A 383 -8.39 -7.64 -2.76
CA ASN A 383 -7.17 -8.28 -2.26
C ASN A 383 -6.63 -7.71 -0.94
N GLY A 384 -5.96 -8.57 -0.18
CA GLY A 384 -5.00 -8.20 0.85
C GLY A 384 -3.58 -7.98 0.31
N VAL A 385 -2.66 -7.58 1.19
CA VAL A 385 -1.33 -7.03 0.82
C VAL A 385 -0.12 -7.87 1.24
N SER A 386 -0.39 -9.06 1.77
CA SER A 386 0.50 -10.22 1.93
C SER A 386 -0.35 -11.49 1.96
N LEU A 387 0.28 -12.67 1.96
CA LEU A 387 -0.45 -13.94 2.09
C LEU A 387 -1.21 -14.00 3.43
N LEU A 388 -0.50 -13.84 4.56
CA LEU A 388 -1.09 -13.84 5.90
C LEU A 388 -2.18 -12.76 6.05
N HIS A 389 -1.97 -11.57 5.52
CA HIS A 389 -3.00 -10.52 5.56
C HIS A 389 -4.24 -10.87 4.74
N GLY A 390 -4.09 -11.63 3.65
CA GLY A 390 -5.23 -12.15 2.91
C GLY A 390 -6.09 -13.08 3.77
N GLU A 391 -5.46 -13.96 4.54
CA GLU A 391 -6.15 -14.85 5.49
C GLU A 391 -6.87 -14.05 6.59
N VAL A 392 -6.17 -13.09 7.22
CA VAL A 392 -6.76 -12.18 8.21
C VAL A 392 -7.93 -11.41 7.62
N SER A 393 -7.80 -10.88 6.40
CA SER A 393 -8.86 -10.12 5.72
C SER A 393 -10.09 -10.99 5.46
N ARG A 394 -9.90 -12.24 4.99
CA ARG A 394 -11.00 -13.17 4.76
C ARG A 394 -11.76 -13.47 6.05
N GLY A 395 -11.05 -13.67 7.17
CA GLY A 395 -11.68 -13.84 8.49
C GLY A 395 -12.42 -12.57 8.94
N MET A 396 -11.79 -11.40 8.83
CA MET A 396 -12.36 -10.13 9.26
C MET A 396 -13.65 -9.76 8.51
N PHE A 397 -13.75 -10.13 7.24
CA PHE A 397 -14.92 -9.84 6.40
C PHE A 397 -15.83 -11.04 6.14
N ALA A 398 -15.63 -12.18 6.83
CA ALA A 398 -16.41 -13.40 6.65
C ALA A 398 -17.92 -13.19 6.85
N GLY A 399 -18.32 -12.18 7.65
CA GLY A 399 -19.73 -11.81 7.83
C GLY A 399 -20.48 -11.46 6.53
N LEU A 400 -19.78 -11.06 5.47
CA LEU A 400 -20.38 -10.83 4.14
C LEU A 400 -20.65 -12.12 3.35
N TRP A 401 -20.04 -13.24 3.74
CA TRP A 401 -20.15 -14.55 3.10
C TRP A 401 -20.57 -15.62 4.14
N PRO A 402 -21.81 -15.53 4.66
CA PRO A 402 -22.25 -16.39 5.75
C PRO A 402 -22.15 -17.89 5.40
N GLY A 403 -21.55 -18.64 6.33
CA GLY A 403 -21.33 -20.08 6.24
C GLY A 403 -20.15 -20.50 5.36
N PHE A 404 -19.52 -19.58 4.61
CA PHE A 404 -18.35 -19.95 3.80
C PHE A 404 -17.14 -20.14 4.71
N ASP A 405 -16.29 -21.09 4.38
CA ASP A 405 -14.97 -21.19 4.98
C ASP A 405 -14.16 -19.93 4.62
N SER A 406 -13.30 -19.50 5.53
CA SER A 406 -12.48 -18.30 5.32
C SER A 406 -11.67 -18.39 4.03
N VAL A 407 -11.18 -19.57 3.65
CA VAL A 407 -10.43 -19.81 2.40
C VAL A 407 -11.25 -19.55 1.12
N ASP A 408 -12.58 -19.64 1.18
CA ASP A 408 -13.49 -19.41 0.06
C ASP A 408 -13.93 -17.95 -0.10
N VAL A 409 -13.71 -17.11 0.91
CA VAL A 409 -14.03 -15.68 0.84
C VAL A 409 -13.23 -15.05 -0.32
N PRO A 410 -13.88 -14.37 -1.29
CA PRO A 410 -13.28 -13.94 -2.55
C PRO A 410 -12.38 -12.70 -2.43
N ILE A 411 -11.45 -12.75 -1.48
CA ILE A 411 -10.38 -11.78 -1.27
C ILE A 411 -9.05 -12.49 -1.55
N THR A 412 -8.36 -12.11 -2.63
CA THR A 412 -7.05 -12.67 -2.96
C THR A 412 -5.92 -11.97 -2.19
N SER A 413 -4.66 -12.24 -2.53
CA SER A 413 -3.49 -11.52 -2.01
C SER A 413 -2.56 -11.11 -3.14
N ILE A 414 -2.07 -9.87 -3.08
CA ILE A 414 -0.92 -9.38 -3.84
C ILE A 414 0.07 -8.81 -2.82
N THR A 415 1.17 -9.50 -2.58
CA THR A 415 2.17 -9.01 -1.63
C THR A 415 2.76 -7.69 -2.13
N ASN A 416 2.86 -6.72 -1.22
CA ASN A 416 3.49 -5.44 -1.51
C ASN A 416 4.93 -5.58 -2.06
N GLY A 417 5.38 -4.53 -2.73
CA GLY A 417 6.77 -4.37 -3.14
C GLY A 417 7.20 -2.92 -3.10
N VAL A 418 8.50 -2.68 -3.23
CA VAL A 418 9.12 -1.35 -3.12
C VAL A 418 9.86 -0.95 -4.39
N HIS A 419 9.94 0.35 -4.66
CA HIS A 419 10.54 0.87 -5.89
C HIS A 419 12.07 0.91 -5.79
N ALA A 420 12.76 -0.07 -6.37
CA ALA A 420 14.21 -0.18 -6.27
C ALA A 420 14.98 1.08 -6.70
N PRO A 421 14.62 1.78 -7.81
CA PRO A 421 15.28 3.04 -8.16
C PRO A 421 15.15 4.16 -7.10
N THR A 422 14.11 4.13 -6.25
CA THR A 422 13.97 5.06 -5.12
C THR A 422 14.84 4.62 -3.94
N TRP A 423 14.79 3.33 -3.59
CA TRP A 423 15.21 2.87 -2.26
C TRP A 423 16.59 2.20 -2.21
N VAL A 424 17.17 1.83 -3.35
CA VAL A 424 18.50 1.23 -3.41
C VAL A 424 19.55 2.33 -3.53
N ALA A 425 20.51 2.34 -2.60
CA ALA A 425 21.63 3.26 -2.61
C ALA A 425 22.44 3.14 -3.89
N ARG A 426 22.96 4.28 -4.37
CA ARG A 426 23.74 4.36 -5.62
C ARG A 426 24.93 3.41 -5.59
N GLU A 427 25.59 3.31 -4.45
CA GLU A 427 26.75 2.45 -4.20
C GLU A 427 26.42 0.97 -4.39
N ILE A 428 25.27 0.51 -3.87
CA ILE A 428 24.78 -0.86 -4.07
C ILE A 428 24.47 -1.09 -5.54
N ARG A 429 23.85 -0.11 -6.21
CA ARG A 429 23.54 -0.21 -7.64
C ARG A 429 24.80 -0.29 -8.51
N ASP A 430 25.85 0.44 -8.12
CA ASP A 430 27.12 0.48 -8.84
C ASP A 430 27.88 -0.85 -8.77
N LEU A 431 27.62 -1.70 -7.76
CA LEU A 431 28.12 -3.08 -7.72
C LEU A 431 27.61 -3.94 -8.90
N ALA A 432 26.39 -3.69 -9.37
CA ALA A 432 25.83 -4.41 -10.52
C ALA A 432 26.42 -3.92 -11.85
N LYS A 433 26.81 -2.64 -11.94
CA LYS A 433 27.14 -1.97 -13.20
C LYS A 433 28.31 -2.61 -13.94
N SER A 434 29.30 -3.13 -13.22
CA SER A 434 30.47 -3.77 -13.81
C SER A 434 30.16 -5.12 -14.48
N ALA A 435 29.05 -5.78 -14.11
CA ALA A 435 28.71 -7.12 -14.56
C ALA A 435 27.55 -7.17 -15.57
N VAL A 436 26.54 -6.30 -15.41
CA VAL A 436 25.30 -6.32 -16.23
C VAL A 436 25.04 -5.02 -17.01
N GLY A 437 25.96 -4.05 -16.95
CA GLY A 437 25.83 -2.75 -17.63
C GLY A 437 25.01 -1.72 -16.85
N VAL A 438 24.66 -0.61 -17.50
CA VAL A 438 24.11 0.60 -16.85
C VAL A 438 22.70 0.39 -16.27
N GLU A 439 21.92 -0.57 -16.78
CA GLU A 439 20.66 -1.03 -16.18
C GLU A 439 20.54 -2.54 -16.32
N PRO A 440 20.41 -3.31 -15.20
CA PRO A 440 19.07 -3.80 -14.81
C PRO A 440 18.97 -4.25 -13.33
N ILE A 441 18.58 -3.40 -12.38
CA ILE A 441 18.17 -3.85 -11.02
C ILE A 441 16.66 -4.17 -10.96
N ASN A 442 16.00 -4.08 -12.11
CA ASN A 442 14.56 -4.33 -12.24
C ASN A 442 14.21 -5.82 -12.45
N GLY A 443 15.19 -6.72 -12.35
CA GLY A 443 15.02 -8.16 -12.52
C GLY A 443 16.11 -8.97 -11.82
N ALA A 444 15.94 -10.30 -11.80
CA ALA A 444 16.78 -11.21 -11.02
C ALA A 444 18.27 -11.17 -11.38
N GLN A 445 18.61 -10.92 -12.64
CA GLN A 445 19.99 -10.89 -13.12
C GLN A 445 20.84 -9.79 -12.45
N GLY A 446 20.26 -8.61 -12.18
CA GLY A 446 20.98 -7.54 -11.47
C GLY A 446 21.27 -7.90 -10.02
N TRP A 447 20.32 -8.53 -9.34
CA TRP A 447 20.50 -8.98 -7.96
C TRP A 447 21.55 -10.08 -7.85
N GLU A 448 21.55 -11.02 -8.79
CA GLU A 448 22.58 -12.05 -8.90
C GLU A 448 23.97 -11.45 -9.13
N ALA A 449 24.07 -10.43 -9.98
CA ALA A 449 25.33 -9.72 -10.22
C ALA A 449 25.86 -9.04 -8.95
N ILE A 450 25.00 -8.32 -8.21
CA ILE A 450 25.38 -7.71 -6.92
C ILE A 450 25.85 -8.79 -5.94
N ALA A 451 25.08 -9.89 -5.83
CA ALA A 451 25.39 -10.98 -4.92
C ALA A 451 26.63 -11.82 -5.31
N ASN A 452 27.23 -11.58 -6.48
CA ASN A 452 28.48 -12.22 -6.92
C ASN A 452 29.71 -11.28 -6.85
N THR A 453 29.54 -10.04 -6.40
CA THR A 453 30.64 -9.09 -6.10
C THR A 453 31.65 -9.71 -5.11
N PRO A 454 32.95 -9.41 -5.12
CA PRO A 454 33.88 -9.87 -4.07
C PRO A 454 33.47 -9.47 -2.63
N ASP A 455 33.83 -10.28 -1.63
CA ASP A 455 33.45 -10.06 -0.21
C ASP A 455 33.98 -8.72 0.33
N GLU A 456 35.24 -8.41 0.03
CA GLU A 456 35.93 -7.18 0.45
C GLU A 456 35.20 -5.94 -0.07
N GLN A 457 34.73 -6.01 -1.31
CA GLN A 457 34.04 -4.90 -1.97
C GLN A 457 32.62 -4.72 -1.42
N LEU A 458 31.86 -5.80 -1.22
CA LEU A 458 30.52 -5.73 -0.64
C LEU A 458 30.57 -5.20 0.80
N TRP A 459 31.53 -5.67 1.60
CA TRP A 459 31.72 -5.21 2.97
C TRP A 459 32.15 -3.73 3.05
N SER A 460 33.08 -3.32 2.17
CA SER A 460 33.51 -1.92 2.07
C SER A 460 32.34 -0.99 1.74
N VAL A 461 31.49 -1.36 0.79
CA VAL A 461 30.28 -0.59 0.46
C VAL A 461 29.32 -0.49 1.65
N LYS A 462 29.08 -1.60 2.38
CA LYS A 462 28.24 -1.56 3.59
C LYS A 462 28.81 -0.64 4.67
N ARG A 463 30.13 -0.63 4.87
CA ARG A 463 30.80 0.31 5.78
C ARG A 463 30.64 1.77 5.33
N GLN A 464 30.80 2.06 4.04
CA GLN A 464 30.57 3.39 3.48
C GLN A 464 29.13 3.88 3.73
N LEU A 465 28.14 3.01 3.54
CA LEU A 465 26.74 3.36 3.78
C LEU A 465 26.46 3.65 5.27
N ARG A 466 27.11 2.94 6.19
CA ARG A 466 27.09 3.27 7.63
C ARG A 466 27.66 4.66 7.90
N GLU A 467 28.79 5.02 7.29
CA GLU A 467 29.39 6.36 7.46
C GLU A 467 28.45 7.48 7.01
N GLN A 468 27.73 7.28 5.89
CA GLN A 468 26.74 8.24 5.40
C GLN A 468 25.57 8.40 6.38
N LEU A 469 25.04 7.29 6.91
CA LEU A 469 24.00 7.31 7.94
C LEU A 469 24.46 8.03 9.20
N ILE A 470 25.68 7.78 9.67
CA ILE A 470 26.25 8.42 10.86
C ILE A 470 26.41 9.92 10.64
N THR A 471 26.88 10.34 9.47
CA THR A 471 27.01 11.76 9.11
C THR A 471 25.67 12.48 9.18
N MET A 472 24.64 11.91 8.55
CA MET A 472 23.27 12.43 8.59
C MET A 472 22.71 12.44 10.02
N THR A 473 22.94 11.36 10.77
CA THR A 473 22.52 11.22 12.17
C THR A 473 23.09 12.34 13.04
N ARG A 474 24.40 12.59 12.96
CA ARG A 474 25.07 13.65 13.73
C ARG A 474 24.53 15.03 13.37
N GLN A 475 24.32 15.29 12.08
CA GLN A 475 23.72 16.55 11.63
C GLN A 475 22.32 16.75 12.22
N ARG A 476 21.41 15.78 12.03
CA ARG A 476 20.02 15.89 12.51
C ARG A 476 19.91 15.91 14.02
N LEU A 477 20.78 15.19 14.73
CA LEU A 477 20.84 15.21 16.18
C LEU A 477 21.24 16.60 16.68
N ARG A 478 22.24 17.22 16.05
CA ARG A 478 22.65 18.60 16.36
C ARG A 478 21.51 19.59 16.15
N GLU A 479 20.82 19.52 15.02
CA GLU A 479 19.65 20.36 14.71
C GLU A 479 18.52 20.16 15.75
N SER A 480 18.23 18.90 16.12
CA SER A 480 17.24 18.56 17.15
C SER A 480 17.59 19.14 18.52
N TRP A 481 18.82 18.95 18.99
CA TRP A 481 19.23 19.44 20.31
C TRP A 481 19.26 20.98 20.39
N LEU A 482 19.67 21.66 19.31
CA LEU A 482 19.56 23.13 19.22
C LEU A 482 18.09 23.57 19.30
N ALA A 483 17.18 22.91 18.58
CA ALA A 483 15.75 23.20 18.63
C ALA A 483 15.13 22.94 20.01
N ARG A 484 15.69 22.00 20.78
CA ARG A 484 15.33 21.69 22.17
C ARG A 484 15.91 22.67 23.20
N GLY A 485 16.70 23.64 22.75
CA GLY A 485 17.26 24.71 23.58
C GLY A 485 18.68 24.47 24.10
N ALA A 486 19.39 23.47 23.60
CA ALA A 486 20.82 23.31 23.90
C ALA A 486 21.66 24.39 23.20
N SER A 487 22.80 24.71 23.81
CA SER A 487 23.79 25.64 23.26
C SER A 487 24.92 24.91 22.55
N GLU A 488 25.59 25.60 21.63
CA GLU A 488 26.67 25.06 20.82
C GLU A 488 27.79 24.32 21.61
N PRO A 489 28.29 24.86 22.75
CA PRO A 489 29.30 24.17 23.56
C PRO A 489 28.83 22.83 24.17
N GLU A 490 27.53 22.64 24.37
CA GLU A 490 26.97 21.41 24.96
C GLU A 490 26.94 20.24 23.96
N LEU A 491 27.15 20.50 22.66
CA LEU A 491 26.95 19.53 21.58
C LEU A 491 28.22 18.80 21.15
N GLY A 492 29.36 19.03 21.81
CA GLY A 492 30.64 18.42 21.43
C GLY A 492 30.63 16.88 21.42
N TRP A 493 29.80 16.25 22.27
CA TRP A 493 29.65 14.79 22.34
C TRP A 493 29.00 14.19 21.09
N ILE A 494 28.28 14.98 20.28
CA ILE A 494 27.66 14.48 19.04
C ILE A 494 28.70 13.97 18.05
N ASN A 495 29.93 14.50 18.10
CA ASN A 495 31.02 14.07 17.23
C ASN A 495 31.45 12.61 17.45
N SER A 496 31.14 12.02 18.60
CA SER A 496 31.43 10.61 18.92
C SER A 496 30.19 9.73 18.85
N VAL A 497 29.05 10.24 18.38
CA VAL A 497 27.80 9.48 18.26
C VAL A 497 27.91 8.51 17.09
N LEU A 498 27.71 7.23 17.38
CA LEU A 498 27.79 6.09 16.46
C LEU A 498 29.18 5.91 15.81
N ASP A 499 29.48 4.68 15.45
CA ASP A 499 30.74 4.25 14.83
C ASP A 499 30.46 3.42 13.57
N PRO A 500 31.12 3.69 12.43
CA PRO A 500 30.90 2.94 11.19
C PRO A 500 31.41 1.51 11.22
N ASP A 501 32.16 1.11 12.25
CA ASP A 501 32.69 -0.26 12.41
C ASP A 501 31.84 -1.11 13.37
N ILE A 502 30.77 -0.55 13.94
CA ILE A 502 29.87 -1.24 14.88
C ILE A 502 28.56 -1.68 14.20
N LEU A 503 28.04 -2.83 14.64
CA LEU A 503 26.77 -3.39 14.20
C LEU A 503 25.63 -2.37 14.41
N THR A 504 25.02 -1.93 13.31
CA THR A 504 23.97 -0.90 13.32
C THR A 504 22.59 -1.50 13.08
N ILE A 505 21.71 -1.39 14.08
CA ILE A 505 20.32 -1.84 14.03
C ILE A 505 19.39 -0.64 13.84
N GLY A 506 18.54 -0.70 12.81
CA GLY A 506 17.57 0.35 12.50
C GLY A 506 16.14 0.00 12.92
N PHE A 507 15.41 1.00 13.39
CA PHE A 507 13.96 0.92 13.61
C PHE A 507 13.29 2.22 13.19
N ALA A 508 12.51 2.23 12.10
CA ALA A 508 11.68 3.40 11.77
C ALA A 508 10.29 3.11 11.22
N ARG A 509 9.27 3.64 11.89
CA ARG A 509 7.85 3.40 11.58
C ARG A 509 6.94 4.40 12.30
N ARG A 510 5.65 4.47 11.92
CA ARG A 510 4.63 5.14 12.77
C ARG A 510 4.61 4.46 14.14
N VAL A 511 4.23 5.16 15.19
CA VAL A 511 4.25 4.66 16.58
C VAL A 511 2.82 4.46 17.14
N PRO A 512 2.03 3.50 16.63
CA PRO A 512 0.87 2.96 17.35
C PRO A 512 1.32 1.85 18.32
N SER A 513 0.47 1.52 19.30
CA SER A 513 0.76 0.53 20.35
C SER A 513 1.17 -0.84 19.80
N TYR A 514 0.50 -1.35 18.77
CA TYR A 514 0.76 -2.68 18.21
C TYR A 514 2.14 -2.85 17.55
N LYS A 515 2.85 -1.75 17.23
CA LYS A 515 4.20 -1.79 16.65
C LYS A 515 5.31 -1.89 17.70
N ARG A 516 4.96 -1.80 18.99
CA ARG A 516 5.82 -2.10 20.15
C ARG A 516 7.21 -1.44 20.11
N LEU A 517 7.23 -0.13 19.89
CA LEU A 517 8.45 0.70 19.91
C LEU A 517 9.32 0.43 21.15
N THR A 518 8.70 0.34 22.33
CA THR A 518 9.39 0.21 23.62
C THR A 518 9.64 -1.23 24.05
N LEU A 519 9.35 -2.25 23.21
CA LEU A 519 9.72 -3.64 23.55
C LEU A 519 11.22 -3.78 23.80
N MET A 520 12.04 -3.03 23.04
CA MET A 520 13.50 -2.99 23.24
C MET A 520 13.92 -2.39 24.59
N LEU A 521 13.02 -1.62 25.23
CA LEU A 521 13.25 -1.01 26.55
C LEU A 521 12.62 -1.82 27.68
N ARG A 522 12.07 -3.01 27.40
CA ARG A 522 11.43 -3.85 28.42
C ARG A 522 12.42 -4.22 29.52
N ASP A 523 13.66 -4.54 29.15
CA ASP A 523 14.82 -4.63 30.05
C ASP A 523 15.91 -3.61 29.64
N LYS A 524 15.88 -2.45 30.30
CA LYS A 524 16.82 -1.34 30.04
C LYS A 524 18.26 -1.70 30.38
N ASP A 525 18.49 -2.52 31.39
CA ASP A 525 19.84 -2.87 31.84
C ASP A 525 20.47 -3.91 30.91
N ARG A 526 19.67 -4.87 30.42
CA ARG A 526 20.13 -5.78 29.37
C ARG A 526 20.40 -5.05 28.05
N LEU A 527 19.55 -4.09 27.67
CA LEU A 527 19.83 -3.26 26.50
C LEU A 527 21.13 -2.46 26.67
N ARG A 528 21.38 -1.87 27.85
CA ARG A 528 22.65 -1.18 28.16
C ARG A 528 23.85 -2.11 28.00
N ALA A 529 23.75 -3.34 28.52
CA ALA A 529 24.82 -4.33 28.41
C ALA A 529 25.15 -4.64 26.94
N LEU A 530 24.15 -4.79 26.08
CA LEU A 530 24.36 -5.02 24.64
C LEU A 530 24.96 -3.80 23.92
N LEU A 531 24.49 -2.59 24.23
CA LEU A 531 25.01 -1.35 23.64
C LEU A 531 26.48 -1.09 24.01
N LEU A 532 26.88 -1.50 25.22
CA LEU A 532 28.17 -1.21 25.82
C LEU A 532 29.07 -2.44 25.97
N ASP A 533 28.74 -3.54 25.30
CA ASP A 533 29.55 -4.75 25.30
C ASP A 533 30.99 -4.42 24.81
N ALA A 534 31.99 -4.95 25.51
CA ALA A 534 33.39 -4.60 25.26
C ALA A 534 33.92 -5.19 23.94
N ASP A 535 33.40 -6.34 23.52
CA ASP A 535 33.90 -7.10 22.38
C ASP A 535 32.91 -7.07 21.20
N ARG A 536 31.60 -7.03 21.48
CA ARG A 536 30.51 -7.14 20.51
C ARG A 536 29.43 -6.06 20.72
N PRO A 537 29.80 -4.76 20.77
CA PRO A 537 28.82 -3.70 21.00
C PRO A 537 27.81 -3.62 19.87
N ILE A 538 26.61 -3.12 20.16
CA ILE A 538 25.63 -2.74 19.13
C ILE A 538 25.34 -1.24 19.18
N GLN A 539 24.74 -0.72 18.11
CA GLN A 539 24.19 0.62 18.09
C GLN A 539 22.82 0.66 17.42
N LEU A 540 21.96 1.59 17.86
CA LEU A 540 20.55 1.69 17.47
C LEU A 540 20.24 3.06 16.89
N VAL A 541 19.61 3.07 15.71
CA VAL A 541 19.04 4.28 15.10
C VAL A 541 17.53 4.13 15.03
N VAL A 542 16.82 4.93 15.83
CA VAL A 542 15.37 4.87 15.94
C VAL A 542 14.73 6.14 15.39
N ALA A 543 13.64 6.03 14.64
CA ALA A 543 12.88 7.18 14.15
C ALA A 543 11.39 6.85 14.04
N GLY A 544 10.51 7.83 14.18
CA GLY A 544 9.08 7.58 14.05
C GLY A 544 8.22 8.74 14.48
N LYS A 545 6.97 8.72 14.04
CA LYS A 545 5.95 9.73 14.37
C LYS A 545 4.74 9.03 14.98
N SER A 546 4.22 9.56 16.09
CA SER A 546 2.91 9.16 16.61
C SER A 546 1.83 10.09 16.06
N HIS A 547 0.57 9.63 16.02
CA HIS A 547 -0.54 10.47 15.62
C HIS A 547 -0.71 11.65 16.61
N PRO A 548 -1.06 12.88 16.17
CA PRO A 548 -1.14 14.02 17.08
C PRO A 548 -2.13 13.83 18.24
N ALA A 549 -3.17 13.02 18.02
CA ALA A 549 -4.18 12.65 19.02
C ALA A 549 -3.87 11.35 19.82
N ASP A 550 -2.75 10.69 19.55
CA ASP A 550 -2.35 9.45 20.25
C ASP A 550 -1.32 9.77 21.35
N ASP A 551 -1.82 10.21 22.50
CA ASP A 551 -0.99 10.51 23.67
C ASP A 551 -0.20 9.29 24.17
N GLY A 552 -0.76 8.08 23.98
CA GLY A 552 -0.09 6.82 24.31
C GLY A 552 1.17 6.64 23.46
N GLY A 553 1.04 6.73 22.14
CA GLY A 553 2.19 6.65 21.23
C GLY A 553 3.21 7.78 21.42
N LYS A 554 2.77 9.00 21.77
CA LYS A 554 3.68 10.10 22.14
C LYS A 554 4.48 9.78 23.41
N ARG A 555 3.87 9.15 24.42
CA ARG A 555 4.55 8.72 25.64
C ARG A 555 5.59 7.64 25.36
N LEU A 556 5.32 6.70 24.45
CA LEU A 556 6.30 5.69 24.01
C LEU A 556 7.52 6.34 23.35
N ILE A 557 7.32 7.39 22.53
CA ILE A 557 8.42 8.17 21.96
C ILE A 557 9.22 8.87 23.05
N GLN A 558 8.54 9.53 23.99
CA GLN A 558 9.19 10.24 25.08
C GLN A 558 10.08 9.30 25.90
N GLU A 559 9.58 8.13 26.30
CA GLU A 559 10.35 7.15 27.08
C GLU A 559 11.63 6.72 26.35
N LEU A 560 11.53 6.49 25.03
CA LEU A 560 12.69 6.13 24.23
C LEU A 560 13.69 7.29 24.10
N VAL A 561 13.22 8.52 23.91
CA VAL A 561 14.08 9.71 23.85
C VAL A 561 14.82 9.90 25.18
N GLU A 562 14.12 9.79 26.31
CA GLU A 562 14.72 9.89 27.64
C GLU A 562 15.81 8.84 27.87
N PHE A 563 15.59 7.60 27.45
CA PHE A 563 16.62 6.56 27.52
C PHE A 563 17.79 6.87 26.56
N ALA A 564 17.50 7.22 25.31
CA ALA A 564 18.52 7.47 24.30
C ALA A 564 19.40 8.70 24.61
N ASP A 565 18.87 9.69 25.31
CA ASP A 565 19.61 10.88 25.74
C ASP A 565 20.52 10.63 26.95
N GLY A 566 20.42 9.46 27.61
CA GLY A 566 21.25 9.07 28.74
C GLY A 566 22.75 9.15 28.43
N ALA A 567 23.53 9.85 29.26
CA ALA A 567 24.94 10.12 28.98
C ALA A 567 25.80 8.85 28.83
N ASP A 568 25.38 7.77 29.48
CA ASP A 568 25.95 6.43 29.41
C ASP A 568 25.73 5.74 28.05
N VAL A 569 24.64 6.04 27.33
CA VAL A 569 24.25 5.32 26.11
C VAL A 569 24.08 6.18 24.86
N ARG A 570 24.00 7.52 24.98
CA ARG A 570 23.70 8.46 23.87
C ARG A 570 24.69 8.45 22.69
N HIS A 571 25.83 7.78 22.86
CA HIS A 571 26.80 7.56 21.80
C HIS A 571 26.56 6.25 21.02
N ARG A 572 25.62 5.42 21.46
CA ARG A 572 25.24 4.11 20.89
C ARG A 572 23.77 4.02 20.47
N ILE A 573 22.87 4.78 21.06
CA ILE A 573 21.45 4.81 20.67
C ILE A 573 21.00 6.25 20.42
N VAL A 574 20.25 6.46 19.35
CA VAL A 574 19.70 7.77 19.00
C VAL A 574 18.24 7.68 18.56
N PHE A 575 17.47 8.72 18.88
CA PHE A 575 16.16 8.97 18.29
C PHE A 575 16.25 10.16 17.32
N LEU A 576 15.90 9.93 16.06
CA LEU A 576 15.90 10.96 15.01
C LEU A 576 14.47 11.48 14.79
N PRO A 577 14.19 12.77 15.07
CA PRO A 577 12.89 13.34 14.81
C PRO A 577 12.66 13.58 13.32
N ASN A 578 11.39 13.71 12.96
CA ASN A 578 10.91 14.01 11.63
C ASN A 578 11.31 12.97 10.58
N TYR A 579 11.02 11.70 10.87
CA TYR A 579 11.15 10.63 9.88
C TYR A 579 10.39 10.97 8.58
N ASP A 580 11.11 10.99 7.46
CA ASP A 580 10.65 11.34 6.13
C ASP A 580 11.37 10.50 5.05
N MET A 581 10.99 10.67 3.78
CA MET A 581 11.60 9.93 2.67
C MET A 581 13.10 10.22 2.52
N THR A 582 13.52 11.46 2.73
CA THR A 582 14.93 11.88 2.60
C THR A 582 15.80 11.23 3.67
N MET A 583 15.32 11.13 4.91
CA MET A 583 16.01 10.37 5.95
C MET A 583 16.06 8.88 5.58
N ALA A 584 14.94 8.34 5.09
CA ALA A 584 14.80 6.92 4.79
C ALA A 584 15.79 6.43 3.70
N THR A 585 16.13 7.26 2.71
CA THR A 585 17.12 6.90 1.67
C THR A 585 18.54 6.73 2.18
N LEU A 586 18.87 7.21 3.39
CA LEU A 586 20.16 7.00 4.05
C LEU A 586 20.04 6.01 5.22
N LEU A 587 18.89 5.96 5.88
CA LEU A 587 18.63 5.07 7.00
C LEU A 587 18.63 3.60 6.57
N TYR A 588 17.83 3.22 5.56
CA TYR A 588 17.76 1.81 5.15
C TYR A 588 19.11 1.25 4.68
N PRO A 589 19.90 1.96 3.84
CA PRO A 589 21.17 1.44 3.38
C PRO A 589 22.26 1.39 4.46
N GLY A 590 22.22 2.33 5.41
CA GLY A 590 23.21 2.40 6.49
C GLY A 590 22.98 1.40 7.62
N CYS A 591 21.83 0.75 7.71
CA CYS A 591 21.60 -0.31 8.68
C CYS A 591 22.24 -1.63 8.22
N ASP A 592 22.70 -2.43 9.18
CA ASP A 592 23.11 -3.82 8.98
C ASP A 592 21.95 -4.77 9.29
N VAL A 593 21.14 -4.42 10.29
CA VAL A 593 19.92 -5.14 10.66
C VAL A 593 18.74 -4.19 10.68
N TRP A 594 17.60 -4.67 10.18
CA TRP A 594 16.33 -3.96 10.27
C TRP A 594 15.39 -4.67 11.25
N LEU A 595 15.05 -4.00 12.35
CA LEU A 595 14.23 -4.55 13.43
C LEU A 595 12.74 -4.28 13.20
N ASN A 596 11.92 -5.34 13.25
CA ASN A 596 10.46 -5.24 13.21
C ASN A 596 9.81 -6.20 14.23
N ASN A 597 9.11 -5.67 15.22
CA ASN A 597 8.50 -6.47 16.30
C ASN A 597 7.00 -6.16 16.48
N PRO A 598 6.18 -6.13 15.42
CA PRO A 598 4.74 -5.94 15.59
C PRO A 598 4.13 -7.10 16.38
N ILE A 599 2.98 -6.87 17.01
CA ILE A 599 2.12 -7.96 17.51
C ILE A 599 1.60 -8.72 16.29
N ARG A 600 1.82 -10.03 16.23
CA ARG A 600 1.25 -10.89 15.17
C ARG A 600 -0.26 -11.13 15.42
N PRO A 601 -1.15 -11.11 14.42
CA PRO A 601 -0.93 -10.81 13.00
C PRO A 601 -1.35 -9.37 12.62
N LEU A 602 -0.90 -8.35 13.37
CA LEU A 602 -1.38 -6.97 13.28
C LEU A 602 -0.56 -6.08 12.33
N GLU A 603 0.46 -6.61 11.64
CA GLU A 603 1.12 -5.94 10.52
C GLU A 603 0.68 -6.57 9.19
N ALA A 604 -0.11 -5.84 8.40
CA ALA A 604 -0.62 -6.33 7.12
C ALA A 604 0.47 -6.70 6.10
N SER A 605 1.61 -6.03 6.14
CA SER A 605 2.73 -6.34 5.24
C SER A 605 4.02 -5.79 5.84
N GLY A 606 4.28 -4.48 5.69
CA GLY A 606 5.46 -3.80 6.26
C GLY A 606 6.61 -3.59 5.27
N THR A 607 6.50 -2.60 4.38
CA THR A 607 7.49 -2.35 3.30
C THR A 607 8.86 -1.86 3.78
N SER A 608 9.05 -1.51 5.06
CA SER A 608 10.35 -1.03 5.57
C SER A 608 11.44 -2.09 5.51
N GLY A 609 11.11 -3.34 5.89
CA GLY A 609 12.06 -4.46 5.84
C GLY A 609 12.47 -4.83 4.41
N MET A 610 11.56 -4.66 3.45
CA MET A 610 11.85 -4.84 2.02
C MET A 610 12.92 -3.86 1.53
N LYS A 611 12.80 -2.57 1.90
CA LYS A 611 13.77 -1.52 1.51
C LYS A 611 15.14 -1.77 2.12
N ALA A 612 15.17 -2.21 3.37
CA ALA A 612 16.41 -2.59 4.05
C ALA A 612 17.08 -3.80 3.36
N ALA A 613 16.31 -4.85 3.05
CA ALA A 613 16.80 -6.04 2.36
C ALA A 613 17.43 -5.72 0.99
N LEU A 614 16.83 -4.79 0.23
CA LEU A 614 17.38 -4.36 -1.06
C LEU A 614 18.75 -3.64 -0.95
N ASN A 615 19.16 -3.23 0.25
CA ASN A 615 20.46 -2.62 0.53
C ASN A 615 21.38 -3.54 1.36
N GLY A 616 21.08 -4.83 1.40
CA GLY A 616 21.88 -5.83 2.10
C GLY A 616 21.82 -5.74 3.63
N ALA A 617 20.77 -5.15 4.19
CA ALA A 617 20.46 -5.32 5.61
C ALA A 617 19.68 -6.62 5.84
N LEU A 618 20.00 -7.33 6.92
CA LEU A 618 19.30 -8.54 7.34
C LEU A 618 18.06 -8.17 8.18
N ASN A 619 16.98 -8.93 8.07
CA ASN A 619 15.78 -8.66 8.88
C ASN A 619 15.87 -9.41 10.21
N LEU A 620 15.51 -8.73 11.30
CA LEU A 620 15.24 -9.34 12.60
C LEU A 620 13.79 -9.02 12.93
N SER A 621 12.90 -9.99 12.73
CA SER A 621 11.47 -9.71 12.74
C SER A 621 10.61 -10.83 13.31
N ILE A 622 9.50 -10.46 13.93
CA ILE A 622 8.36 -11.37 14.16
C ILE A 622 7.84 -11.86 12.79
N LEU A 623 7.42 -13.13 12.69
CA LEU A 623 6.83 -13.73 11.49
C LEU A 623 5.42 -13.19 11.26
N ASP A 624 5.35 -11.96 10.75
CA ASP A 624 4.10 -11.27 10.43
C ASP A 624 4.23 -10.52 9.08
N GLY A 625 3.09 -10.13 8.51
CA GLY A 625 3.02 -9.39 7.26
C GLY A 625 3.67 -10.12 6.08
N TRP A 626 4.66 -9.51 5.44
CA TRP A 626 5.41 -10.14 4.33
C TRP A 626 6.53 -11.07 4.82
N TRP A 627 6.94 -10.95 6.09
CA TRP A 627 8.07 -11.71 6.60
C TRP A 627 7.68 -13.18 6.82
N ASP A 628 6.45 -13.42 7.27
CA ASP A 628 5.85 -14.75 7.43
C ASP A 628 5.94 -15.60 6.14
N GLU A 629 5.74 -14.98 4.96
CA GLU A 629 5.75 -15.70 3.68
C GLU A 629 7.15 -15.95 3.10
N TRP A 630 8.17 -15.13 3.40
CA TRP A 630 9.48 -15.19 2.72
C TRP A 630 10.68 -15.43 3.63
N PHE A 631 10.51 -15.55 4.94
CA PHE A 631 11.58 -16.00 5.82
C PHE A 631 12.01 -17.44 5.47
N ASP A 632 13.31 -17.68 5.35
CA ASP A 632 13.86 -19.01 5.01
C ASP A 632 14.96 -19.50 5.97
N GLY A 633 15.24 -18.74 7.04
CA GLY A 633 16.28 -19.08 8.01
C GLY A 633 17.70 -18.62 7.63
N GLU A 634 17.93 -18.19 6.39
CA GLU A 634 19.24 -17.73 5.90
C GLU A 634 19.25 -16.23 5.57
N ASN A 635 18.07 -15.63 5.38
CA ASN A 635 17.89 -14.22 5.04
C ASN A 635 17.69 -13.27 6.25
N GLY A 636 17.92 -13.76 7.46
CA GLY A 636 17.77 -13.00 8.70
C GLY A 636 17.36 -13.88 9.88
N TRP A 637 16.59 -13.30 10.80
CA TRP A 637 16.14 -13.97 12.03
C TRP A 637 14.64 -13.75 12.26
N ALA A 638 13.99 -14.81 12.72
CA ALA A 638 12.63 -14.78 13.23
C ALA A 638 12.64 -14.62 14.74
N ILE A 639 12.00 -13.58 15.26
CA ILE A 639 11.70 -13.47 16.69
C ILE A 639 10.54 -14.44 16.96
N PRO A 640 10.70 -15.44 17.85
CA PRO A 640 9.63 -16.35 18.20
C PRO A 640 8.40 -15.58 18.70
N THR A 641 7.22 -15.96 18.21
CA THR A 641 5.95 -15.40 18.69
C THR A 641 5.45 -16.23 19.87
N ALA A 642 4.96 -15.58 20.93
CA ALA A 642 4.38 -16.27 22.07
C ALA A 642 2.91 -16.64 21.79
N ASP A 643 2.71 -17.54 20.82
CA ASP A 643 1.39 -18.03 20.40
C ASP A 643 0.63 -18.66 21.57
N GLY A 644 -0.67 -18.33 21.70
CA GLY A 644 -1.53 -18.83 22.78
C GLY A 644 -1.40 -18.13 24.13
N VAL A 645 -0.55 -17.09 24.24
CA VAL A 645 -0.45 -16.26 25.45
C VAL A 645 -1.41 -15.07 25.35
N GLU A 646 -2.50 -15.11 26.12
CA GLU A 646 -3.53 -14.04 26.13
C GLU A 646 -3.08 -12.78 26.89
N ASP A 647 -2.26 -12.94 27.94
CA ASP A 647 -1.74 -11.83 28.72
C ASP A 647 -0.68 -11.05 27.91
N ALA A 648 -1.01 -9.80 27.59
CA ALA A 648 -0.18 -8.95 26.76
C ALA A 648 1.20 -8.63 27.37
N ASP A 649 1.28 -8.46 28.69
CA ASP A 649 2.54 -8.16 29.38
C ASP A 649 3.43 -9.41 29.39
N ARG A 650 2.87 -10.58 29.69
CA ARG A 650 3.61 -11.84 29.64
C ARG A 650 4.09 -12.18 28.24
N ARG A 651 3.27 -11.93 27.21
CA ARG A 651 3.67 -12.11 25.81
C ARG A 651 4.87 -11.22 25.49
N ASP A 652 4.77 -9.93 25.84
CA ASP A 652 5.83 -8.97 25.57
C ASP A 652 7.12 -9.29 26.35
N ASP A 653 7.04 -9.82 27.57
CA ASP A 653 8.21 -10.31 28.32
C ASP A 653 8.93 -11.46 27.61
N ILE A 654 8.18 -12.48 27.15
CA ILE A 654 8.73 -13.64 26.44
C ILE A 654 9.40 -13.22 25.12
N GLU A 655 8.73 -12.37 24.35
CA GLU A 655 9.22 -11.95 23.05
C GLU A 655 10.39 -10.95 23.17
N ALA A 656 10.43 -10.13 24.22
CA ALA A 656 11.58 -9.28 24.54
C ALA A 656 12.80 -10.13 24.94
N GLU A 657 12.62 -11.15 25.77
CA GLU A 657 13.68 -12.09 26.14
C GLU A 657 14.30 -12.75 24.90
N ALA A 658 13.45 -13.29 24.02
CA ALA A 658 13.90 -13.90 22.78
C ALA A 658 14.60 -12.90 21.84
N LEU A 659 14.12 -11.64 21.79
CA LEU A 659 14.79 -10.57 21.04
C LEU A 659 16.22 -10.34 21.56
N TYR A 660 16.41 -10.21 22.87
CA TYR A 660 17.74 -10.01 23.45
C TYR A 660 18.66 -11.20 23.21
N GLU A 661 18.17 -12.44 23.41
CA GLU A 661 18.94 -13.66 23.15
C GLU A 661 19.40 -13.76 21.69
N LEU A 662 18.52 -13.43 20.74
CA LEU A 662 18.87 -13.42 19.32
C LEU A 662 19.95 -12.38 19.01
N ILE A 663 19.81 -11.17 19.54
CA ILE A 663 20.80 -10.09 19.34
C ILE A 663 22.16 -10.52 19.88
N GLU A 664 22.20 -11.04 21.11
CA GLU A 664 23.42 -11.39 21.82
C GLU A 664 24.14 -12.60 21.21
N ASN A 665 23.41 -13.71 21.03
CA ASN A 665 24.00 -15.02 20.74
C ASN A 665 24.03 -15.36 19.25
N SER A 666 23.27 -14.65 18.42
CA SER A 666 23.19 -14.92 16.98
C SER A 666 23.62 -13.71 16.15
N VAL A 667 22.96 -12.56 16.30
CA VAL A 667 23.19 -11.39 15.45
C VAL A 667 24.58 -10.81 15.68
N ALA A 668 24.87 -10.34 16.90
CA ALA A 668 26.16 -9.77 17.25
C ALA A 668 27.29 -10.80 17.11
N ALA A 669 27.07 -12.02 17.58
CA ALA A 669 28.02 -13.12 17.42
C ALA A 669 28.42 -13.36 15.95
N THR A 670 27.47 -13.35 15.02
CA THR A 670 27.75 -13.57 13.58
C THR A 670 28.42 -12.35 12.93
N PHE A 671 28.06 -11.13 13.35
CA PHE A 671 28.65 -9.90 12.81
C PHE A 671 30.14 -9.75 13.19
N TYR A 672 30.49 -10.12 14.42
CA TYR A 672 31.85 -10.01 14.96
C TYR A 672 32.69 -11.29 14.80
N ASP A 673 32.16 -12.32 14.14
CA ASP A 673 32.91 -13.53 13.76
C ASP A 673 33.79 -13.24 12.53
N LEU A 674 34.92 -12.57 12.79
CA LEU A 674 35.86 -12.10 11.78
C LEU A 674 36.94 -13.15 11.47
N ASP A 675 37.26 -13.33 10.20
CA ASP A 675 38.39 -14.15 9.76
C ASP A 675 39.76 -13.43 9.89
N ASP A 676 40.84 -14.09 9.47
CA ASP A 676 42.20 -13.57 9.54
C ASP A 676 42.42 -12.25 8.75
N VAL A 677 41.57 -11.96 7.76
CA VAL A 677 41.59 -10.70 6.98
C VAL A 677 40.51 -9.71 7.44
N ARG A 678 39.91 -9.95 8.61
CA ARG A 678 38.89 -9.11 9.26
C ARG A 678 37.59 -8.99 8.49
N LEU A 679 37.12 -10.08 7.87
CA LEU A 679 35.82 -10.15 7.21
C LEU A 679 34.86 -11.12 7.92
N PRO A 680 33.59 -10.73 8.13
CA PRO A 680 32.59 -11.62 8.69
C PRO A 680 31.98 -12.51 7.60
N ARG A 681 32.68 -13.61 7.24
CA ARG A 681 32.31 -14.47 6.09
C ARG A 681 30.88 -14.97 6.15
N ARG A 682 30.42 -15.41 7.33
CA ARG A 682 29.05 -15.89 7.52
C ARG A 682 28.03 -14.77 7.33
N TRP A 683 28.29 -13.59 7.89
CA TRP A 683 27.42 -12.43 7.70
C TRP A 683 27.29 -12.04 6.23
N ILE A 684 28.43 -11.95 5.52
CA ILE A 684 28.46 -11.61 4.10
C ILE A 684 27.69 -12.67 3.27
N ALA A 685 27.81 -13.95 3.61
CA ALA A 685 27.03 -15.01 2.96
C ALA A 685 25.52 -14.82 3.15
N MET A 686 25.05 -14.47 4.35
CA MET A 686 23.64 -14.16 4.61
C MET A 686 23.16 -12.93 3.82
N VAL A 687 23.99 -11.89 3.74
CA VAL A 687 23.70 -10.70 2.93
C VAL A 687 23.56 -11.07 1.45
N ARG A 688 24.46 -11.88 0.91
CA ARG A 688 24.37 -12.38 -0.48
C ARG A 688 23.11 -13.19 -0.71
N HIS A 689 22.79 -14.10 0.20
CA HIS A 689 21.57 -14.89 0.14
C HIS A 689 20.34 -14.00 0.10
N THR A 690 20.25 -13.02 1.00
CA THR A 690 19.17 -12.02 1.05
C THR A 690 19.02 -11.27 -0.27
N LEU A 691 20.13 -10.79 -0.84
CA LEU A 691 20.11 -10.09 -2.13
C LEU A 691 19.62 -10.99 -3.27
N ARG A 692 20.03 -12.27 -3.32
CA ARG A 692 19.59 -13.22 -4.35
C ARG A 692 18.12 -13.61 -4.20
N THR A 693 17.67 -13.94 -2.99
CA THR A 693 16.35 -14.54 -2.76
C THR A 693 15.24 -13.51 -2.59
N LEU A 694 15.51 -12.41 -1.86
CA LEU A 694 14.52 -11.36 -1.60
C LEU A 694 14.57 -10.26 -2.65
N GLY A 695 15.75 -9.93 -3.19
CA GLY A 695 15.94 -8.87 -4.19
C GLY A 695 14.89 -8.86 -5.30
N PRO A 696 14.64 -9.99 -6.01
CA PRO A 696 13.62 -10.06 -7.05
C PRO A 696 12.17 -10.07 -6.53
N LYS A 697 11.92 -10.63 -5.34
CA LYS A 697 10.57 -10.83 -4.78
C LYS A 697 9.97 -9.53 -4.25
N VAL A 698 10.77 -8.72 -3.56
CA VAL A 698 10.30 -7.51 -2.88
C VAL A 698 10.10 -6.31 -3.81
N LEU A 699 10.31 -6.48 -5.13
CA LEU A 699 10.17 -5.39 -6.09
C LEU A 699 8.72 -5.04 -6.35
N SER A 700 8.43 -3.74 -6.37
CA SER A 700 7.16 -3.20 -6.83
C SER A 700 6.89 -3.50 -8.31
N THR A 701 7.91 -3.66 -9.15
CA THR A 701 7.73 -4.10 -10.56
C THR A 701 7.03 -5.44 -10.66
N ARG A 702 7.31 -6.36 -9.73
CA ARG A 702 6.61 -7.64 -9.60
C ARG A 702 5.17 -7.41 -9.11
N MET A 703 4.99 -6.64 -8.04
CA MET A 703 3.67 -6.30 -7.50
C MET A 703 2.74 -5.68 -8.54
N VAL A 704 3.18 -4.64 -9.27
CA VAL A 704 2.35 -3.95 -10.28
C VAL A 704 2.03 -4.86 -11.47
N ARG A 705 2.96 -5.73 -11.90
CA ARG A 705 2.67 -6.76 -12.91
C ARG A 705 1.58 -7.71 -12.45
N GLU A 706 1.62 -8.15 -11.18
CA GLU A 706 0.56 -8.98 -10.61
C GLU A 706 -0.79 -8.25 -10.59
N TYR A 707 -0.85 -6.98 -10.19
CA TYR A 707 -2.08 -6.19 -10.26
C TYR A 707 -2.61 -6.12 -11.69
N VAL A 708 -1.74 -5.80 -12.66
CA VAL A 708 -2.13 -5.73 -14.08
C VAL A 708 -2.66 -7.06 -14.59
N LEU A 709 -1.94 -8.15 -14.35
CA LEU A 709 -2.26 -9.46 -14.90
C LEU A 709 -3.44 -10.13 -14.21
N ARG A 710 -3.50 -10.08 -12.88
CA ARG A 710 -4.49 -10.82 -12.07
C ARG A 710 -5.76 -10.02 -11.83
N LEU A 711 -5.70 -8.69 -11.80
CA LEU A 711 -6.83 -7.84 -11.42
C LEU A 711 -7.27 -6.88 -12.53
N TYR A 712 -6.38 -6.06 -13.08
CA TYR A 712 -6.77 -5.00 -14.03
C TYR A 712 -7.16 -5.54 -15.40
N LEU A 713 -6.44 -6.52 -15.96
CA LEU A 713 -6.80 -7.16 -17.23
C LEU A 713 -8.21 -7.80 -17.15
N PRO A 714 -8.50 -8.66 -16.17
CA PRO A 714 -9.85 -9.19 -15.99
C PRO A 714 -10.91 -8.12 -15.72
N ALA A 715 -10.60 -7.09 -14.90
CA ALA A 715 -11.54 -6.00 -14.63
C ALA A 715 -11.85 -5.17 -15.89
N GLY A 716 -10.85 -4.87 -16.72
CA GLY A 716 -11.05 -4.20 -18.00
C GLY A 716 -11.91 -5.04 -18.95
N SER A 717 -11.66 -6.35 -19.03
CA SER A 717 -12.50 -7.26 -19.81
C SER A 717 -13.96 -7.28 -19.32
N SER A 718 -14.18 -7.47 -18.01
CA SER A 718 -15.53 -7.41 -17.41
C SER A 718 -16.21 -6.07 -17.65
N SER A 719 -15.49 -4.96 -17.49
CA SER A 719 -15.97 -3.60 -17.73
C SER A 719 -16.42 -3.40 -19.18
N ARG A 720 -15.63 -3.85 -20.17
CA ARG A 720 -15.98 -3.76 -21.59
C ARG A 720 -17.19 -4.64 -21.93
N HIS A 721 -17.23 -5.88 -21.43
CA HIS A 721 -18.35 -6.79 -21.68
C HIS A 721 -19.67 -6.24 -21.14
N VAL A 722 -19.68 -5.75 -19.90
CA VAL A 722 -20.91 -5.29 -19.25
C VAL A 722 -21.44 -3.98 -19.84
N GLN A 723 -20.57 -3.15 -20.42
CA GLN A 723 -20.93 -1.90 -21.09
C GLN A 723 -21.37 -2.11 -22.55
N SER A 724 -21.07 -3.27 -23.14
CA SER A 724 -21.43 -3.57 -24.54
C SER A 724 -22.95 -3.72 -24.74
N ALA A 725 -23.38 -3.65 -26.00
CA ALA A 725 -24.77 -3.91 -26.42
C ALA A 725 -25.85 -3.16 -25.60
N GLY A 726 -25.58 -1.91 -25.19
CA GLY A 726 -26.53 -1.11 -24.41
C GLY A 726 -26.80 -1.65 -22.99
N PHE A 727 -25.74 -2.19 -22.36
CA PHE A 727 -25.75 -2.76 -21.01
C PHE A 727 -26.63 -4.02 -20.86
N ALA A 728 -26.77 -4.81 -21.93
CA ALA A 728 -27.62 -6.01 -21.92
C ALA A 728 -27.23 -6.99 -20.80
N LEU A 729 -25.93 -7.26 -20.64
CA LEU A 729 -25.42 -8.15 -19.60
C LEU A 729 -25.69 -7.61 -18.19
N ALA A 730 -25.56 -6.30 -17.95
CA ALA A 730 -25.86 -5.71 -16.63
C ALA A 730 -27.34 -5.88 -16.25
N LYS A 731 -28.24 -5.67 -17.21
CA LYS A 731 -29.70 -5.83 -17.03
C LYS A 731 -30.06 -7.29 -16.76
N GLU A 732 -29.50 -8.20 -17.54
CA GLU A 732 -29.64 -9.65 -17.36
C GLU A 732 -29.12 -10.08 -15.97
N MET A 733 -27.89 -9.69 -15.61
CA MET A 733 -27.29 -9.98 -14.31
C MET A 733 -28.14 -9.47 -13.15
N CYS A 734 -28.65 -8.25 -13.25
CA CYS A 734 -29.49 -7.67 -12.20
C CYS A 734 -30.78 -8.48 -12.00
N ALA A 735 -31.49 -8.80 -13.10
CA ALA A 735 -32.70 -9.61 -13.06
C ALA A 735 -32.41 -11.02 -12.52
N TRP A 736 -31.31 -11.63 -12.96
CA TRP A 736 -30.83 -12.92 -12.47
C TRP A 736 -30.56 -12.88 -10.97
N LYS A 737 -29.75 -11.92 -10.46
CA LYS A 737 -29.44 -11.79 -9.02
C LYS A 737 -30.68 -11.61 -8.14
N GLN A 738 -31.71 -10.90 -8.63
CA GLN A 738 -32.97 -10.75 -7.91
C GLN A 738 -33.73 -12.08 -7.83
N ARG A 739 -33.84 -12.81 -8.96
CA ARG A 739 -34.43 -14.16 -9.00
C ARG A 739 -33.67 -15.10 -8.07
N GLU A 740 -32.34 -15.16 -8.18
CA GLU A 740 -31.48 -15.97 -7.32
C GLU A 740 -31.76 -15.75 -5.84
N ARG A 741 -31.69 -14.50 -5.35
CA ARG A 741 -31.93 -14.16 -3.94
C ARG A 741 -33.32 -14.57 -3.44
N SER A 742 -34.33 -14.52 -4.31
CA SER A 742 -35.70 -14.92 -3.95
C SER A 742 -35.89 -16.44 -3.86
N GLN A 743 -35.21 -17.19 -4.74
CA GLN A 743 -35.34 -18.65 -4.85
C GLN A 743 -34.36 -19.38 -3.93
N TRP A 744 -33.20 -18.78 -3.61
CA TRP A 744 -32.11 -19.42 -2.85
C TRP A 744 -32.55 -20.09 -1.53
N PRO A 745 -33.43 -19.49 -0.71
CA PRO A 745 -33.90 -20.12 0.52
C PRO A 745 -34.71 -21.42 0.31
N LEU A 746 -35.15 -21.69 -0.93
CA LEU A 746 -35.93 -22.88 -1.29
C LEU A 746 -35.05 -24.02 -1.81
N LEU A 747 -33.78 -23.75 -2.14
CA LEU A 747 -32.83 -24.75 -2.62
C LEU A 747 -32.44 -25.72 -1.51
N ARG A 748 -32.23 -27.00 -1.87
CA ARG A 748 -31.85 -28.06 -0.93
C ARG A 748 -30.89 -29.05 -1.58
N VAL A 749 -29.99 -29.59 -0.77
CA VAL A 749 -29.32 -30.85 -1.09
C VAL A 749 -30.09 -31.94 -0.34
N ASP A 750 -30.86 -32.73 -1.08
CA ASP A 750 -31.82 -33.69 -0.52
C ASP A 750 -31.11 -34.91 0.07
N HIS A 751 -30.17 -35.49 -0.67
CA HIS A 751 -29.19 -36.42 -0.12
C HIS A 751 -27.93 -36.51 -1.00
N VAL A 752 -26.88 -37.12 -0.43
CA VAL A 752 -25.61 -37.40 -1.11
C VAL A 752 -25.30 -38.88 -0.97
N GLU A 753 -24.86 -39.51 -2.06
CA GLU A 753 -24.41 -40.90 -2.12
C GLU A 753 -22.97 -40.96 -2.62
N ALA A 754 -22.22 -41.99 -2.22
CA ALA A 754 -20.94 -42.31 -2.83
C ALA A 754 -20.81 -43.78 -3.17
N ASP A 755 -20.32 -44.05 -4.38
CA ASP A 755 -19.90 -45.37 -4.84
C ASP A 755 -18.36 -45.48 -4.75
N GLY A 756 -17.86 -46.70 -4.51
CA GLY A 756 -16.42 -46.97 -4.41
C GLY A 756 -15.85 -46.83 -2.99
N VAL A 757 -16.71 -46.62 -1.99
CA VAL A 757 -16.36 -46.55 -0.56
C VAL A 757 -16.62 -47.93 0.06
N GLY A 758 -15.62 -48.80 0.09
CA GLY A 758 -15.65 -50.06 0.86
C GLY A 758 -15.00 -49.89 2.24
N ASP A 759 -15.01 -50.94 3.08
CA ASP A 759 -14.39 -50.94 4.43
C ASP A 759 -12.88 -50.63 4.43
N SER A 760 -12.22 -50.80 3.28
CA SER A 760 -10.84 -50.37 3.05
C SER A 760 -10.68 -49.85 1.62
N VAL A 761 -10.26 -48.60 1.48
CA VAL A 761 -10.04 -47.95 0.20
C VAL A 761 -8.55 -47.64 0.04
N SER A 762 -7.94 -48.10 -1.05
CA SER A 762 -6.50 -47.93 -1.29
C SER A 762 -6.19 -46.56 -1.91
N LEU A 763 -5.04 -45.99 -1.55
CA LEU A 763 -4.48 -44.83 -2.20
C LEU A 763 -4.39 -45.05 -3.73
N GLY A 764 -4.82 -44.05 -4.52
CA GLY A 764 -4.85 -44.11 -5.98
C GLY A 764 -6.14 -44.69 -6.58
N THR A 765 -7.13 -45.01 -5.74
CA THR A 765 -8.50 -45.29 -6.21
C THR A 765 -9.30 -43.99 -6.35
N SER A 766 -10.53 -44.09 -6.88
CA SER A 766 -11.44 -42.94 -7.00
C SER A 766 -12.80 -43.29 -6.43
N ILE A 767 -13.46 -42.31 -5.84
CA ILE A 767 -14.85 -42.40 -5.39
C ILE A 767 -15.73 -41.62 -6.35
N THR A 768 -16.93 -42.14 -6.63
CA THR A 768 -17.95 -41.37 -7.35
C THR A 768 -18.91 -40.80 -6.33
N VAL A 769 -19.02 -39.48 -6.24
CA VAL A 769 -20.03 -38.80 -5.42
C VAL A 769 -21.21 -38.41 -6.31
N ARG A 770 -22.43 -38.71 -5.85
CA ARG A 770 -23.69 -38.31 -6.46
C ARG A 770 -24.47 -37.45 -5.48
N ALA A 771 -24.97 -36.31 -5.92
CA ALA A 771 -25.82 -35.43 -5.14
C ALA A 771 -27.18 -35.28 -5.79
N PHE A 772 -28.23 -35.36 -4.99
CA PHE A 772 -29.60 -35.09 -5.43
C PHE A 772 -30.00 -33.74 -4.85
N VAL A 773 -30.27 -32.78 -5.73
CA VAL A 773 -30.51 -31.39 -5.34
C VAL A 773 -31.84 -30.89 -5.88
N SER A 774 -32.55 -30.13 -5.05
CA SER A 774 -33.76 -29.41 -5.40
C SER A 774 -33.41 -27.96 -5.70
N LEU A 775 -33.60 -27.54 -6.95
CA LEU A 775 -33.29 -26.20 -7.46
C LEU A 775 -34.50 -25.26 -7.51
N SER A 776 -35.68 -25.71 -7.09
CA SER A 776 -36.93 -24.94 -7.18
C SER A 776 -37.17 -24.45 -8.63
N GLU A 777 -37.30 -23.14 -8.85
CA GLU A 777 -37.45 -22.53 -10.18
C GLU A 777 -36.11 -22.24 -10.90
N LEU A 778 -34.96 -22.64 -10.31
CA LEU A 778 -33.65 -22.48 -10.91
C LEU A 778 -33.28 -23.69 -11.79
N SER A 779 -32.43 -23.43 -12.79
CA SER A 779 -31.92 -24.45 -13.71
C SER A 779 -30.47 -24.82 -13.39
N PRO A 780 -29.95 -25.95 -13.93
CA PRO A 780 -28.54 -26.28 -13.82
C PRO A 780 -27.56 -25.23 -14.36
N ASP A 781 -28.02 -24.36 -15.27
CA ASP A 781 -27.18 -23.26 -15.82
C ASP A 781 -27.05 -22.09 -14.83
N ASP A 782 -28.01 -21.94 -13.91
CA ASP A 782 -28.05 -20.88 -12.89
C ASP A 782 -27.14 -21.21 -11.67
N VAL A 783 -26.70 -22.47 -11.54
CA VAL A 783 -25.97 -22.96 -10.35
C VAL A 783 -24.69 -23.71 -10.69
N LEU A 784 -23.81 -23.80 -9.70
CA LEU A 784 -22.63 -24.64 -9.69
C LEU A 784 -22.73 -25.55 -8.46
N VAL A 785 -22.92 -26.84 -8.69
CA VAL A 785 -22.84 -27.84 -7.63
C VAL A 785 -21.40 -28.32 -7.53
N GLN A 786 -20.83 -28.30 -6.32
CA GLN A 786 -19.45 -28.71 -6.06
C GLN A 786 -19.41 -29.80 -4.99
N ALA A 787 -18.55 -30.78 -5.18
CA ALA A 787 -18.06 -31.57 -4.07
C ALA A 787 -16.89 -30.84 -3.41
N VAL A 788 -16.95 -30.71 -2.09
CA VAL A 788 -15.87 -30.15 -1.26
C VAL A 788 -15.28 -31.32 -0.48
N TYR A 789 -14.00 -31.64 -0.68
CA TYR A 789 -13.41 -32.88 -0.18
C TYR A 789 -11.98 -32.68 0.29
N GLY A 790 -11.51 -33.54 1.19
CA GLY A 790 -10.16 -33.41 1.74
C GLY A 790 -9.95 -34.29 2.97
N ARG A 791 -8.86 -34.00 3.68
CA ARG A 791 -8.57 -34.65 4.97
C ARG A 791 -9.57 -34.16 6.02
N VAL A 792 -9.95 -35.04 6.95
CA VAL A 792 -10.71 -34.63 8.13
C VAL A 792 -9.85 -34.63 9.40
N ASP A 793 -10.13 -33.71 10.31
CA ASP A 793 -9.55 -33.67 11.66
C ASP A 793 -10.34 -34.55 12.65
N ALA A 794 -10.05 -34.42 13.95
CA ALA A 794 -10.69 -35.22 14.99
C ALA A 794 -12.15 -34.84 15.25
N ASP A 795 -12.58 -33.67 14.78
CA ASP A 795 -13.94 -33.13 14.93
C ASP A 795 -14.72 -33.24 13.60
N ASP A 796 -14.24 -34.07 12.67
CA ASP A 796 -14.79 -34.30 11.33
C ASP A 796 -14.83 -33.04 10.42
N HIS A 797 -14.03 -32.00 10.73
CA HIS A 797 -13.92 -30.83 9.85
C HIS A 797 -12.94 -31.09 8.70
N LEU A 798 -13.27 -30.60 7.51
CA LEU A 798 -12.38 -30.64 6.35
C LEU A 798 -11.19 -29.69 6.56
N VAL A 799 -9.98 -30.24 6.50
CA VAL A 799 -8.72 -29.49 6.58
C VAL A 799 -8.18 -29.27 5.17
N SER A 800 -7.98 -28.01 4.80
CA SER A 800 -7.51 -27.59 3.47
C SER A 800 -8.33 -28.22 2.33
N PRO A 801 -9.65 -27.96 2.29
CA PRO A 801 -10.55 -28.60 1.33
C PRO A 801 -10.16 -28.29 -0.12
N GLN A 802 -10.37 -29.27 -1.00
CA GLN A 802 -10.37 -29.14 -2.45
C GLN A 802 -11.82 -29.08 -2.95
N HIS A 803 -12.00 -28.51 -4.15
CA HIS A 803 -13.31 -28.37 -4.77
C HIS A 803 -13.32 -28.98 -6.17
N ALA A 804 -14.33 -29.77 -6.47
CA ALA A 804 -14.57 -30.29 -7.82
C ALA A 804 -16.00 -29.96 -8.26
N ALA A 805 -16.14 -29.37 -9.45
CA ALA A 805 -17.44 -29.14 -10.06
C ALA A 805 -18.11 -30.49 -10.39
N MET A 806 -19.39 -30.61 -10.03
CA MET A 806 -20.20 -31.78 -10.35
C MET A 806 -20.95 -31.54 -11.66
N GLU A 807 -21.03 -32.59 -12.49
CA GLU A 807 -21.76 -32.55 -13.76
C GLU A 807 -23.25 -32.80 -13.52
N PRO A 808 -24.16 -32.01 -14.09
CA PRO A 808 -25.59 -32.27 -14.01
C PRO A 808 -25.95 -33.53 -14.81
N GLY A 809 -26.75 -34.39 -14.19
CA GLY A 809 -27.34 -35.59 -14.75
C GLY A 809 -28.83 -35.41 -15.07
N GLU A 810 -29.59 -36.49 -14.94
CA GLU A 810 -31.03 -36.48 -15.24
C GLU A 810 -31.83 -35.78 -14.14
N SER A 811 -32.93 -35.14 -14.54
CA SER A 811 -33.93 -34.63 -13.61
C SER A 811 -34.79 -35.79 -13.11
N PHE A 812 -34.88 -35.97 -11.79
CA PHE A 812 -35.65 -37.04 -11.19
C PHE A 812 -37.08 -36.62 -10.81
N GLU A 813 -37.31 -35.31 -10.64
CA GLU A 813 -38.63 -34.71 -10.43
C GLU A 813 -38.61 -33.22 -10.84
N PRO A 814 -39.77 -32.54 -10.97
CA PRO A 814 -39.80 -31.12 -11.30
C PRO A 814 -38.97 -30.28 -10.32
N GLY A 815 -37.88 -29.67 -10.81
CA GLY A 815 -36.93 -28.89 -10.00
C GLY A 815 -35.85 -29.73 -9.31
N GLY A 816 -35.95 -31.06 -9.32
CA GLY A 816 -34.96 -31.99 -8.77
C GLY A 816 -33.97 -32.49 -9.83
N TRP A 817 -32.68 -32.41 -9.52
CA TRP A 817 -31.57 -32.77 -10.42
C TRP A 817 -30.53 -33.64 -9.72
N GLN A 818 -30.06 -34.66 -10.44
CA GLN A 818 -28.90 -35.43 -10.01
C GLN A 818 -27.61 -34.73 -10.48
N TYR A 819 -26.57 -34.72 -9.66
CA TYR A 819 -25.23 -34.26 -10.01
C TYR A 819 -24.20 -35.35 -9.68
N ARG A 820 -23.12 -35.43 -10.46
CA ARG A 820 -22.07 -36.44 -10.28
C ARG A 820 -20.67 -35.87 -10.43
N VAL A 821 -19.74 -36.36 -9.61
CA VAL A 821 -18.29 -36.16 -9.81
C VAL A 821 -17.50 -37.38 -9.38
N THR A 822 -16.35 -37.61 -10.02
CA THR A 822 -15.40 -38.64 -9.60
C THR A 822 -14.20 -37.95 -8.95
N LEU A 823 -13.92 -38.30 -7.69
CA LEU A 823 -12.86 -37.71 -6.89
C LEU A 823 -11.70 -38.69 -6.72
N PRO A 824 -10.44 -38.28 -6.98
CA PRO A 824 -9.29 -39.12 -6.75
C PRO A 824 -8.91 -39.16 -5.25
N LEU A 825 -8.53 -40.33 -4.75
CA LEU A 825 -8.03 -40.50 -3.39
C LEU A 825 -6.50 -40.52 -3.38
N GLU A 826 -5.90 -39.34 -3.31
CA GLU A 826 -4.46 -39.12 -3.47
C GLU A 826 -3.70 -39.00 -2.14
N GLN A 827 -4.40 -39.05 -1.01
CA GLN A 827 -3.82 -38.81 0.31
C GLN A 827 -4.15 -39.93 1.29
N ASN A 828 -3.20 -40.24 2.17
CA ASN A 828 -3.38 -41.20 3.26
C ASN A 828 -4.06 -40.53 4.47
N GLY A 829 -4.92 -41.28 5.18
CA GLY A 829 -5.57 -40.84 6.42
C GLY A 829 -7.07 -40.66 6.27
N PRO A 830 -7.75 -40.16 7.31
CA PRO A 830 -9.19 -39.86 7.28
C PRO A 830 -9.51 -38.88 6.15
N PHE A 831 -10.48 -39.26 5.31
CA PHE A 831 -10.92 -38.49 4.16
C PHE A 831 -12.42 -38.24 4.27
N GLY A 832 -12.84 -37.00 4.01
CA GLY A 832 -14.23 -36.59 4.03
C GLY A 832 -14.61 -35.83 2.76
N TYR A 833 -15.91 -35.74 2.52
CA TYR A 833 -16.48 -34.88 1.49
C TYR A 833 -17.85 -34.36 1.91
N THR A 834 -18.22 -33.21 1.38
CA THR A 834 -19.57 -32.66 1.41
C THR A 834 -19.91 -32.12 0.03
N VAL A 835 -21.14 -31.67 -0.17
CA VAL A 835 -21.61 -31.07 -1.42
C VAL A 835 -22.10 -29.66 -1.11
N ARG A 836 -21.92 -28.72 -2.04
CA ARG A 836 -22.53 -27.39 -1.93
C ARG A 836 -23.10 -26.92 -3.25
N ILE A 837 -24.12 -26.08 -3.18
CA ILE A 837 -24.70 -25.37 -4.34
C ILE A 837 -24.25 -23.91 -4.25
N LEU A 838 -23.69 -23.38 -5.34
CA LEU A 838 -23.26 -21.98 -5.48
C LEU A 838 -23.93 -21.32 -6.70
N PRO A 839 -24.11 -20.00 -6.73
CA PRO A 839 -24.62 -19.32 -7.92
C PRO A 839 -23.65 -19.38 -9.09
N ARG A 840 -24.18 -19.45 -10.31
CA ARG A 840 -23.39 -19.43 -11.55
C ARG A 840 -24.00 -18.50 -12.59
N HIS A 841 -23.20 -17.55 -13.06
CA HIS A 841 -23.58 -16.66 -14.15
C HIS A 841 -22.33 -16.16 -14.87
N ALA A 842 -22.40 -15.96 -16.19
CA ALA A 842 -21.25 -15.56 -17.02
C ALA A 842 -20.65 -14.19 -16.64
N GLY A 843 -21.44 -13.35 -15.96
CA GLY A 843 -21.03 -12.04 -15.48
C GLY A 843 -20.39 -11.99 -14.09
N LEU A 844 -20.40 -13.11 -13.33
CA LEU A 844 -19.71 -13.16 -12.04
C LEU A 844 -18.19 -13.32 -12.23
N ALA A 845 -17.40 -12.72 -11.33
CA ALA A 845 -15.95 -12.99 -11.32
C ALA A 845 -15.62 -14.33 -10.64
N CYS A 846 -16.43 -14.75 -9.67
CA CYS A 846 -16.32 -16.04 -9.00
C CYS A 846 -17.69 -16.49 -8.45
N PRO A 847 -17.92 -17.79 -8.25
CA PRO A 847 -19.18 -18.31 -7.70
C PRO A 847 -19.55 -17.75 -6.31
N GLN A 848 -18.55 -17.43 -5.49
CA GLN A 848 -18.73 -16.91 -4.14
C GLN A 848 -19.17 -15.43 -4.08
N GLU A 849 -19.20 -14.73 -5.22
CA GLU A 849 -19.42 -13.27 -5.27
C GLU A 849 -20.69 -12.83 -4.53
N LEU A 850 -21.76 -13.64 -4.57
CA LEU A 850 -23.05 -13.32 -3.95
C LEU A 850 -23.16 -13.65 -2.46
N GLY A 851 -22.21 -14.38 -1.87
CA GLY A 851 -22.31 -14.85 -0.48
C GLY A 851 -23.46 -15.83 -0.25
N LEU A 852 -23.90 -16.52 -1.31
CA LEU A 852 -24.99 -17.48 -1.29
C LEU A 852 -24.43 -18.90 -1.45
N GLN A 853 -24.81 -19.81 -0.56
CA GLN A 853 -24.54 -21.24 -0.71
C GLN A 853 -25.62 -22.08 -0.04
N VAL A 854 -25.72 -23.34 -0.45
CA VAL A 854 -26.55 -24.36 0.22
C VAL A 854 -25.69 -25.57 0.52
N LEU A 855 -25.73 -26.03 1.77
CA LEU A 855 -25.08 -27.25 2.25
C LEU A 855 -26.16 -28.31 2.60
N PRO A 856 -25.81 -29.61 2.61
CA PRO A 856 -26.67 -30.65 3.14
C PRO A 856 -27.15 -30.34 4.54
N SER A 857 -28.43 -30.57 4.82
CA SER A 857 -28.94 -30.50 6.18
C SER A 857 -28.32 -31.63 7.01
N VAL A 858 -27.50 -31.28 8.00
CA VAL A 858 -27.00 -32.25 8.99
C VAL A 858 -28.18 -32.66 9.87
N SER A 859 -28.81 -33.78 9.53
CA SER A 859 -29.67 -34.46 10.50
C SER A 859 -28.76 -34.99 11.60
N LEU A 860 -28.91 -34.46 12.82
CA LEU A 860 -28.43 -35.11 14.05
C LEU A 860 -29.17 -36.44 14.21
N ALA A 861 -28.80 -37.42 13.40
CA ALA A 861 -29.36 -38.76 13.38
C ALA A 861 -28.27 -39.80 13.65
N HIS A 862 -27.55 -39.61 14.75
CA HIS A 862 -26.93 -40.70 15.51
C HIS A 862 -26.87 -40.31 17.00
N GLN A 863 -28.01 -40.46 17.68
CA GLN A 863 -28.07 -40.88 19.09
C GLN A 863 -28.74 -42.25 19.14
#